data_AF-A0A366E1D1-F1
#
_entry.id   AF-A0A366E1D1-F1
#
_cell.length_a   1.000
_cell.length_b   1.000
_cell.length_c   1.000
_cell.angle_alpha   90.00
_cell.angle_beta   90.00
_cell.angle_gamma   90.00
#
_symmetry.space_group_name_H-M   'P 1'
#
loop_
_entity.id
_entity.type
_entity.pdbx_description
1 polymer ?
#
loop_
_entity_poly.entity_id
_entity_poly.type
_entity_poly.pdbx_seq_one_letter_code
_entity_poly.pdbx_strand_id
1 'polypeptide(L)'
;MLSDRQRIEKQKSAPALIRLHHALSRLRSVVTVMNTGAHPDDEQSGLLAFFRFGAGMRVIVGCSTRGEGGQNALGPERGGALGLMRSREMEEAARELDCDIVWLGHGPDDAVHDFGFSKDGDRTFDRWGEDRIVERLVRAYRSERPDIVIPTFLDVPGQHGHHRAMTRAAERAFTLAANNQAFPEHFAQGLKPWQVAKYYLPAWSGGGDTYDDEVPPPETTLTVRAEGREPATGADYDRIGEWSRYYHASQGMGYWKEQPKTEWPLHLLLAEQTGKESSIFENLPVNLSDLATEADLPAVMAQALQDAQKAIDMAIAAFPAREAIIAHLVTAAQKIEDIRAHASAAFLEEHAHRLQRKKAEIDHVLIEAAAIFDGAELIPPVLSPTSEALLKVGLSQQSAHYQTKAEPVLPEHCTAYLAAPSASGRSFDVKAGADAAFSPLYRPFWSALGGNGDFYVRVTAQFSGYQAQAHFDLAEQFALVPAQSVRIEPEALIVPLDQADQMQWPVHVTVSGDQQPVRFISDGGWSVAQKEGDATLCAPEKPAAGLFQLKTQIAGRDAVRLTPITYPHIGQVIYREPEILNILALDLKLPQGAKIGYIGGGADRAGLWLSRMGLDVTELEPKHLAGDLQHFTAIVVGIFAFGIRPDLAEATARLHAYVENGGHLVTLYHRPTDGWKPAATPPRHIKIGSPSLRWRVTDPAAPVTVLEPEHKLLNWPNRITAQDWEGWNKERGLYFASQWDEAYQPLLSMHDANEQPLTGALLSARIGKGRHTHTSLVLHHQMDKLVAGAFCLMANLVSGEAE
;
A
#
# COMPACT_ATOMS: atom_id res chain seq x y z
N MET A 1 -14.30 -16.58 -8.24
CA MET A 1 -14.79 -17.80 -7.57
C MET A 1 -13.58 -18.55 -7.08
N LEU A 2 -13.51 -18.74 -5.77
CA LEU A 2 -12.49 -19.58 -5.15
C LEU A 2 -12.66 -21.03 -5.60
N SER A 3 -11.56 -21.63 -6.06
CA SER A 3 -11.49 -23.07 -6.33
C SER A 3 -11.69 -23.88 -5.05
N ASP A 4 -12.08 -25.16 -5.19
CA ASP A 4 -12.22 -26.06 -4.04
C ASP A 4 -10.93 -26.16 -3.21
N ARG A 5 -9.77 -26.12 -3.87
CA ARG A 5 -8.46 -26.12 -3.18
C ARG A 5 -8.30 -24.87 -2.32
N GLN A 6 -8.59 -23.68 -2.85
CA GLN A 6 -8.50 -22.42 -2.11
C GLN A 6 -9.48 -22.39 -0.93
N ARG A 7 -10.69 -22.93 -1.11
CA ARG A 7 -11.69 -23.04 -0.03
C ARG A 7 -11.18 -23.96 1.10
N ILE A 8 -10.62 -25.11 0.75
CA ILE A 8 -10.01 -26.05 1.69
C ILE A 8 -8.81 -25.41 2.40
N GLU A 9 -7.94 -24.71 1.68
CA GLU A 9 -6.78 -24.00 2.25
C GLU A 9 -7.21 -22.94 3.26
N LYS A 10 -8.19 -22.09 2.90
CA LYS A 10 -8.75 -21.05 3.78
C LYS A 10 -9.41 -21.65 5.03
N GLN A 11 -10.11 -22.78 4.90
CA GLN A 11 -10.69 -23.46 6.06
C GLN A 11 -9.60 -24.04 6.99
N LYS A 12 -8.54 -24.61 6.41
CA LYS A 12 -7.42 -25.18 7.17
C LYS A 12 -6.59 -24.12 7.88
N SER A 13 -6.43 -22.92 7.30
CA SER A 13 -5.64 -21.84 7.89
C SER A 13 -6.35 -21.14 9.06
N ALA A 14 -7.66 -21.30 9.20
CA ALA A 14 -8.42 -20.72 10.29
C ALA A 14 -9.22 -21.77 11.10
N PRO A 15 -8.59 -22.68 11.86
CA PRO A 15 -9.28 -23.69 12.66
C PRO A 15 -10.26 -23.09 13.68
N ALA A 16 -11.43 -23.71 13.85
CA ALA A 16 -12.53 -23.16 14.67
C ALA A 16 -12.16 -22.90 16.14
N LEU A 17 -11.28 -23.71 16.74
CA LEU A 17 -10.83 -23.46 18.12
C LEU A 17 -9.88 -22.27 18.22
N ILE A 18 -9.04 -22.03 17.21
CA ILE A 18 -8.17 -20.85 17.16
C ILE A 18 -9.04 -19.60 16.97
N ARG A 19 -9.99 -19.62 16.03
CA ARG A 19 -10.94 -18.49 15.83
C ARG A 19 -11.70 -18.15 17.11
N LEU A 20 -12.25 -19.17 17.80
CA LEU A 20 -12.97 -18.97 19.06
C LEU A 20 -12.06 -18.40 20.16
N HIS A 21 -10.83 -18.91 20.29
CA HIS A 21 -9.86 -18.39 21.27
C HIS A 21 -9.50 -16.93 21.00
N HIS A 22 -9.18 -16.58 19.75
CA HIS A 22 -8.88 -15.20 19.35
C HIS A 22 -10.09 -14.28 19.56
N ALA A 23 -11.30 -14.74 19.26
CA ALA A 23 -12.50 -13.96 19.51
C ALA A 23 -12.73 -13.69 21.01
N LEU A 24 -12.54 -14.72 21.86
CA LEU A 24 -12.60 -14.57 23.32
C LEU A 24 -11.53 -13.62 23.86
N SER A 25 -10.34 -13.60 23.27
CA SER A 25 -9.24 -12.74 23.74
C SER A 25 -9.55 -11.25 23.62
N ARG A 26 -10.44 -10.83 22.70
CA ARG A 26 -10.97 -9.44 22.61
C ARG A 26 -11.62 -9.00 23.90
N LEU A 27 -12.22 -9.94 24.64
CA LEU A 27 -13.01 -9.63 25.83
C LEU A 27 -12.15 -9.26 27.05
N ARG A 28 -10.84 -9.54 27.01
CA ARG A 28 -9.91 -9.36 28.14
C ARG A 28 -9.62 -7.90 28.49
N SER A 29 -9.76 -6.97 27.52
CA SER A 29 -9.50 -5.56 27.79
C SER A 29 -10.53 -4.63 27.15
N VAL A 30 -10.72 -3.46 27.76
CA VAL A 30 -11.44 -2.33 27.18
C VAL A 30 -10.51 -1.23 26.65
N VAL A 31 -9.20 -1.46 26.64
CA VAL A 31 -8.21 -0.48 26.16
C VAL A 31 -8.12 -0.51 24.63
N THR A 32 -7.99 0.68 24.02
CA THR A 32 -7.76 0.88 22.60
C THR A 32 -6.36 1.45 22.37
N VAL A 33 -5.57 0.84 21.50
CA VAL A 33 -4.27 1.35 21.04
C VAL A 33 -4.35 1.69 19.56
N MET A 34 -3.85 2.86 19.18
CA MET A 34 -3.66 3.25 17.78
C MET A 34 -2.16 3.37 17.47
N ASN A 35 -1.67 2.55 16.55
CA ASN A 35 -0.34 2.73 15.96
C ASN A 35 -0.47 3.57 14.69
N THR A 36 0.38 4.59 14.53
CA THR A 36 0.31 5.52 13.39
C THR A 36 1.56 5.40 12.52
N GLY A 37 1.35 5.16 11.22
CA GLY A 37 2.39 5.03 10.19
C GLY A 37 2.04 5.85 8.96
N ALA A 38 3.02 6.09 8.08
CA ALA A 38 2.76 6.80 6.84
C ALA A 38 2.27 5.85 5.74
N HIS A 39 2.80 4.63 5.69
CA HIS A 39 2.63 3.68 4.60
C HIS A 39 2.08 2.33 5.08
N PRO A 40 1.39 1.57 4.20
CA PRO A 40 1.02 0.18 4.47
C PRO A 40 2.26 -0.72 4.46
N ASP A 41 2.69 -1.20 5.64
CA ASP A 41 3.93 -1.96 5.96
C ASP A 41 4.71 -1.38 7.16
N ASP A 42 4.39 -0.14 7.55
CA ASP A 42 5.04 0.55 8.65
C ASP A 42 4.71 -0.05 10.04
N GLU A 43 3.61 -0.78 10.19
CA GLU A 43 3.13 -1.16 11.52
C GLU A 43 4.14 -2.01 12.33
N GLN A 44 4.20 -1.77 13.65
CA GLN A 44 5.07 -2.56 14.55
C GLN A 44 4.44 -3.93 14.85
N SER A 45 4.32 -4.80 13.84
CA SER A 45 3.43 -5.97 13.82
C SER A 45 3.60 -6.90 15.02
N GLY A 46 4.82 -7.15 15.49
CA GLY A 46 5.08 -8.01 16.67
C GLY A 46 4.58 -7.41 17.99
N LEU A 47 4.74 -6.10 18.18
CA LEU A 47 4.20 -5.37 19.34
C LEU A 47 2.66 -5.35 19.30
N LEU A 48 2.11 -5.10 18.12
CA LEU A 48 0.66 -5.06 17.91
C LEU A 48 0.02 -6.44 18.12
N ALA A 49 0.67 -7.52 17.68
CA ALA A 49 0.24 -8.89 17.96
C ALA A 49 0.18 -9.16 19.48
N PHE A 50 1.17 -8.68 20.25
CA PHE A 50 1.13 -8.79 21.71
C PHE A 50 -0.02 -7.98 22.32
N PHE A 51 -0.19 -6.72 21.94
CA PHE A 51 -1.30 -5.89 22.45
C PHE A 51 -2.66 -6.52 22.14
N ARG A 52 -2.82 -7.06 20.93
CA ARG A 52 -4.07 -7.70 20.55
C ARG A 52 -4.27 -9.04 21.26
N PHE A 53 -3.41 -10.02 21.01
CA PHE A 53 -3.64 -11.40 21.47
C PHE A 53 -3.20 -11.64 22.92
N GLY A 54 -2.11 -11.00 23.35
CA GLY A 54 -1.57 -11.14 24.71
C GLY A 54 -2.26 -10.25 25.73
N ALA A 55 -2.54 -8.99 25.36
CA ALA A 55 -3.11 -7.98 26.25
C ALA A 55 -4.63 -7.77 26.06
N GLY A 56 -5.21 -8.29 24.97
CA GLY A 56 -6.66 -8.21 24.71
C GLY A 56 -7.16 -6.83 24.28
N MET A 57 -6.26 -5.91 23.94
CA MET A 57 -6.59 -4.55 23.54
C MET A 57 -7.23 -4.53 22.14
N ARG A 58 -8.07 -3.55 21.85
CA ARG A 58 -8.38 -3.20 20.45
C ARG A 58 -7.15 -2.51 19.86
N VAL A 59 -6.68 -3.00 18.73
CA VAL A 59 -5.57 -2.38 18.00
C VAL A 59 -6.11 -1.75 16.72
N ILE A 60 -5.64 -0.53 16.42
CA ILE A 60 -5.95 0.22 15.21
C ILE A 60 -4.64 0.66 14.56
N VAL A 61 -4.51 0.48 13.26
CA VAL A 61 -3.41 1.02 12.46
C VAL A 61 -3.92 2.21 11.66
N GLY A 62 -3.35 3.40 11.91
CA GLY A 62 -3.62 4.62 11.17
C GLY A 62 -2.56 4.86 10.10
N CYS A 63 -2.94 4.85 8.83
CA CYS A 63 -2.03 5.05 7.70
C CYS A 63 -2.28 6.40 7.01
N SER A 64 -1.22 7.19 6.81
CA SER A 64 -1.32 8.47 6.09
C SER A 64 -1.66 8.30 4.61
N THR A 65 -1.07 7.31 3.94
CA THR A 65 -1.12 7.14 2.49
C THR A 65 -1.48 5.70 2.11
N ARG A 66 -1.56 5.38 0.81
CA ARG A 66 -1.76 4.00 0.32
C ARG A 66 -0.48 3.35 -0.19
N GLY A 67 0.67 4.02 -0.08
CA GLY A 67 1.94 3.49 -0.56
C GLY A 67 2.11 3.53 -2.08
N GLU A 68 1.42 4.47 -2.75
CA GLU A 68 1.39 4.66 -4.21
C GLU A 68 2.77 4.94 -4.84
N GLY A 69 3.65 5.59 -4.06
CA GLY A 69 5.00 6.01 -4.45
C GLY A 69 6.08 4.98 -4.17
N GLY A 70 5.71 3.84 -3.56
CA GLY A 70 6.60 2.75 -3.22
C GLY A 70 7.16 1.98 -4.41
N GLN A 71 8.07 1.06 -4.12
CA GLN A 71 8.56 0.08 -5.09
C GLN A 71 7.63 -1.14 -5.09
N ASN A 72 7.65 -1.95 -6.16
CA ASN A 72 6.88 -3.18 -6.25
C ASN A 72 7.79 -4.32 -6.71
N ALA A 73 8.00 -5.29 -5.83
CA ALA A 73 8.84 -6.46 -6.08
C ALA A 73 8.14 -7.57 -6.88
N LEU A 74 6.81 -7.50 -7.03
CA LEU A 74 6.00 -8.56 -7.61
C LEU A 74 5.65 -8.33 -9.09
N GLY A 75 5.42 -7.07 -9.48
CA GLY A 75 4.86 -6.79 -10.79
C GLY A 75 4.91 -5.33 -11.25
N PRO A 76 4.19 -5.02 -12.35
CA PRO A 76 4.27 -3.73 -13.02
C PRO A 76 3.37 -2.66 -12.41
N GLU A 77 2.58 -2.96 -11.37
CA GLU A 77 1.66 -1.98 -10.78
C GLU A 77 2.43 -0.79 -10.18
N ARG A 78 1.99 0.43 -10.49
CA ARG A 78 2.58 1.71 -10.02
C ARG A 78 1.47 2.71 -9.69
N GLY A 79 1.78 3.73 -8.88
CA GLY A 79 0.84 4.80 -8.57
C GLY A 79 -0.45 4.29 -7.93
N GLY A 80 -1.60 4.72 -8.45
CA GLY A 80 -2.91 4.30 -7.92
C GLY A 80 -3.12 2.78 -7.91
N ALA A 81 -2.71 2.07 -8.97
CA ALA A 81 -2.81 0.61 -9.04
C ALA A 81 -2.02 -0.06 -7.90
N LEU A 82 -0.80 0.42 -7.63
CA LEU A 82 0.01 -0.05 -6.51
C LEU A 82 -0.62 0.31 -5.17
N GLY A 83 -1.17 1.52 -5.02
CA GLY A 83 -1.87 1.92 -3.82
C GLY A 83 -3.08 1.05 -3.49
N LEU A 84 -3.84 0.63 -4.52
CA LEU A 84 -4.97 -0.28 -4.34
C LEU A 84 -4.49 -1.67 -3.88
N MET A 85 -3.44 -2.17 -4.54
CA MET A 85 -2.81 -3.44 -4.18
C MET A 85 -2.31 -3.42 -2.72
N ARG A 86 -1.52 -2.42 -2.34
CA ARG A 86 -0.97 -2.27 -0.97
C ARG A 86 -2.04 -2.00 0.08
N SER A 87 -3.13 -1.33 -0.28
CA SER A 87 -4.31 -1.24 0.60
C SER A 87 -4.85 -2.63 0.90
N ARG A 88 -4.95 -3.50 -0.11
CA ARG A 88 -5.45 -4.86 0.09
C ARG A 88 -4.45 -5.75 0.83
N GLU A 89 -3.14 -5.57 0.62
CA GLU A 89 -2.09 -6.22 1.42
C GLU A 89 -2.24 -5.87 2.91
N MET A 90 -2.43 -4.58 3.22
CA MET A 90 -2.66 -4.13 4.60
C MET A 90 -3.94 -4.70 5.20
N GLU A 91 -5.03 -4.81 4.43
CA GLU A 91 -6.29 -5.39 4.92
C GLU A 91 -6.20 -6.91 5.17
N GLU A 92 -5.26 -7.62 4.56
CA GLU A 92 -4.94 -9.02 4.91
C GLU A 92 -3.96 -9.09 6.09
N ALA A 93 -2.95 -8.22 6.13
CA ALA A 93 -2.04 -8.07 7.26
C ALA A 93 -2.79 -7.74 8.56
N ALA A 94 -3.80 -6.88 8.48
CA ALA A 94 -4.67 -6.49 9.60
C ALA A 94 -5.63 -7.61 10.02
N ARG A 95 -6.07 -8.46 9.08
CA ARG A 95 -6.85 -9.66 9.40
C ARG A 95 -6.02 -10.67 10.18
N GLU A 96 -4.73 -10.80 9.86
CA GLU A 96 -3.81 -11.65 10.61
C GLU A 96 -3.53 -11.12 12.03
N LEU A 97 -3.35 -9.79 12.18
CA LEU A 97 -3.15 -9.16 13.48
C LEU A 97 -4.42 -8.98 14.30
N ASP A 98 -5.60 -9.17 13.69
CA ASP A 98 -6.90 -8.84 14.28
C ASP A 98 -6.97 -7.37 14.75
N CYS A 99 -6.60 -6.45 13.85
CA CYS A 99 -6.60 -5.00 14.09
C CYS A 99 -7.42 -4.22 13.06
N ASP A 100 -7.94 -3.05 13.43
CA ASP A 100 -8.66 -2.18 12.50
C ASP A 100 -7.69 -1.28 11.71
N ILE A 101 -8.14 -0.71 10.59
CA ILE A 101 -7.36 0.26 9.80
C ILE A 101 -8.14 1.57 9.65
N VAL A 102 -7.48 2.69 9.92
CA VAL A 102 -7.95 4.03 9.56
C VAL A 102 -7.04 4.61 8.47
N TRP A 103 -7.61 4.91 7.31
CA TRP A 103 -6.89 5.53 6.21
C TRP A 103 -7.10 7.04 6.22
N LEU A 104 -6.02 7.79 6.37
CA LEU A 104 -6.03 9.24 6.32
C LEU A 104 -5.86 9.76 4.89
N GLY A 105 -5.32 8.95 3.98
CA GLY A 105 -5.18 9.25 2.55
C GLY A 105 -6.18 8.45 1.72
N HIS A 106 -6.77 9.10 0.71
CA HIS A 106 -7.85 8.52 -0.09
C HIS A 106 -7.48 8.23 -1.55
N GLY A 107 -6.18 7.98 -1.81
CA GLY A 107 -5.66 7.59 -3.11
C GLY A 107 -4.88 8.71 -3.81
N PRO A 108 -4.46 8.50 -5.07
CA PRO A 108 -3.53 9.37 -5.79
C PRO A 108 -4.08 10.78 -6.09
N ASP A 109 -5.40 10.96 -6.07
CA ASP A 109 -6.03 12.27 -6.30
C ASP A 109 -6.16 13.11 -5.01
N ASP A 110 -5.85 12.52 -3.85
CA ASP A 110 -5.79 13.25 -2.59
C ASP A 110 -4.42 13.90 -2.41
N ALA A 111 -4.35 15.10 -1.82
CA ALA A 111 -3.08 15.72 -1.47
C ALA A 111 -2.26 14.85 -0.50
N VAL A 112 -2.94 14.13 0.41
CA VAL A 112 -2.31 13.16 1.32
C VAL A 112 -2.16 11.80 0.62
N HIS A 113 -1.29 11.77 -0.40
CA HIS A 113 -0.89 10.54 -1.09
C HIS A 113 0.62 10.32 -0.96
N ASP A 114 1.07 9.10 -1.19
CA ASP A 114 2.50 8.80 -1.28
C ASP A 114 3.05 9.29 -2.63
N PHE A 115 3.76 10.41 -2.60
CA PHE A 115 4.38 11.00 -3.79
C PHE A 115 5.81 10.49 -4.04
N GLY A 116 6.26 9.47 -3.32
CA GLY A 116 7.63 8.96 -3.36
C GLY A 116 8.47 9.38 -2.16
N PHE A 117 9.78 9.16 -2.26
CA PHE A 117 10.67 9.39 -1.13
C PHE A 117 10.82 10.89 -0.85
N SER A 118 10.68 11.25 0.42
CA SER A 118 10.94 12.60 0.95
C SER A 118 11.97 12.49 2.06
N LYS A 119 12.88 13.46 2.19
CA LYS A 119 13.84 13.56 3.30
C LYS A 119 13.34 14.45 4.44
N ASP A 120 12.30 15.22 4.19
CA ASP A 120 11.91 16.34 5.04
C ASP A 120 10.40 16.35 5.31
N GLY A 121 10.04 16.42 6.59
CA GLY A 121 8.65 16.51 7.03
C GLY A 121 7.98 17.83 6.62
N ASP A 122 8.71 18.95 6.60
CA ASP A 122 8.14 20.24 6.18
C ASP A 122 7.78 20.23 4.70
N ARG A 123 8.66 19.67 3.85
CA ARG A 123 8.38 19.46 2.42
C ARG A 123 7.25 18.49 2.16
N THR A 124 7.06 17.52 3.06
CA THR A 124 5.88 16.66 3.02
C THR A 124 4.62 17.44 3.37
N PHE A 125 4.64 18.31 4.39
CA PHE A 125 3.50 19.17 4.72
C PHE A 125 3.17 20.20 3.63
N ASP A 126 4.17 20.75 2.93
CA ASP A 126 3.94 21.61 1.75
C ASP A 126 3.03 20.92 0.72
N ARG A 127 3.13 19.59 0.59
CA ARG A 127 2.35 18.78 -0.35
C ARG A 127 1.04 18.25 0.22
N TRP A 128 1.08 17.67 1.42
CA TRP A 128 -0.09 17.07 2.07
C TRP A 128 -1.08 18.11 2.61
N GLY A 129 -0.58 19.30 2.96
CA GLY A 129 -1.26 20.28 3.78
C GLY A 129 -1.28 19.84 5.24
N GLU A 130 -0.49 20.49 6.09
CA GLU A 130 -0.39 20.16 7.53
C GLU A 130 -1.77 20.14 8.22
N ASP A 131 -2.56 21.21 8.04
CA ASP A 131 -3.90 21.31 8.63
C ASP A 131 -4.82 20.16 8.21
N ARG A 132 -4.68 19.65 6.98
CA ARG A 132 -5.50 18.55 6.46
C ARG A 132 -5.16 17.24 7.14
N ILE A 133 -3.89 16.87 7.22
CA ILE A 133 -3.50 15.62 7.87
C ILE A 133 -3.77 15.67 9.38
N VAL A 134 -3.55 16.82 10.01
CA VAL A 134 -3.89 17.05 11.42
C VAL A 134 -5.41 16.94 11.66
N GLU A 135 -6.25 17.55 10.82
CA GLU A 135 -7.72 17.43 10.93
C GLU A 135 -8.18 15.97 10.87
N ARG A 136 -7.63 15.19 9.93
CA ARG A 136 -8.00 13.77 9.75
C ARG A 136 -7.57 12.91 10.93
N LEU A 137 -6.41 13.19 11.53
CA LEU A 137 -5.97 12.52 12.76
C LEU A 137 -6.84 12.91 13.95
N VAL A 138 -7.20 14.18 14.09
CA VAL A 138 -8.13 14.64 15.14
C VAL A 138 -9.48 13.94 15.00
N ARG A 139 -9.99 13.81 13.77
CA ARG A 139 -11.19 13.05 13.46
C ARG A 139 -11.04 11.59 13.85
N ALA A 140 -9.93 10.95 13.50
CA ALA A 140 -9.64 9.58 13.88
C ALA A 140 -9.62 9.40 15.40
N TYR A 141 -9.00 10.31 16.16
CA TYR A 141 -8.95 10.22 17.61
C TYR A 141 -10.32 10.41 18.25
N ARG A 142 -11.14 11.34 17.75
CA ARG A 142 -12.51 11.57 18.25
C ARG A 142 -13.48 10.44 17.91
N SER A 143 -13.32 9.82 16.75
CA SER A 143 -14.15 8.69 16.29
C SER A 143 -13.76 7.38 16.98
N GLU A 144 -12.47 7.05 16.96
CA GLU A 144 -11.98 5.75 17.41
C GLU A 144 -11.65 5.67 18.90
N ARG A 145 -11.50 6.84 19.54
CA ARG A 145 -11.23 7.00 20.97
C ARG A 145 -10.07 6.12 21.47
N PRO A 146 -8.86 6.25 20.90
CA PRO A 146 -7.70 5.51 21.39
C PRO A 146 -7.28 6.02 22.77
N ASP A 147 -7.01 5.10 23.68
CA ASP A 147 -6.41 5.41 24.99
C ASP A 147 -4.92 5.69 24.84
N ILE A 148 -4.28 4.93 23.97
CA ILE A 148 -2.85 4.98 23.71
C ILE A 148 -2.63 5.24 22.21
N VAL A 149 -1.75 6.18 21.90
CA VAL A 149 -1.24 6.40 20.55
C VAL A 149 0.28 6.13 20.52
N ILE A 150 0.74 5.41 19.49
CA ILE A 150 2.16 5.10 19.28
C ILE A 150 2.50 5.29 17.80
N PRO A 151 3.14 6.39 17.38
CA PRO A 151 3.75 6.46 16.05
C PRO A 151 4.80 5.37 15.86
N THR A 152 4.92 4.87 14.65
CA THR A 152 5.92 3.84 14.32
C THR A 152 7.34 4.41 14.34
N PHE A 153 7.50 5.65 13.88
CA PHE A 153 8.77 6.30 13.64
C PHE A 153 8.94 7.56 14.49
N LEU A 154 10.12 8.16 14.40
CA LEU A 154 10.45 9.39 15.10
C LEU A 154 10.41 10.57 14.12
N ASP A 155 10.21 11.78 14.65
CA ASP A 155 10.56 12.99 13.91
C ASP A 155 12.04 13.34 14.14
N VAL A 156 12.93 12.61 13.46
CA VAL A 156 14.38 12.89 13.49
C VAL A 156 14.93 13.06 12.07
N PRO A 157 15.89 13.99 11.86
CA PRO A 157 16.60 14.08 10.59
C PRO A 157 17.27 12.75 10.22
N GLY A 158 17.26 12.45 8.91
CA GLY A 158 17.78 11.21 8.34
C GLY A 158 16.80 10.03 8.33
N GLN A 159 15.54 10.25 8.77
CA GLN A 159 14.39 9.39 8.47
C GLN A 159 13.54 9.95 7.30
N HIS A 160 12.63 9.14 6.78
CA HIS A 160 11.74 9.54 5.68
C HIS A 160 10.82 10.70 6.12
N GLY A 161 10.73 11.74 5.28
CA GLY A 161 9.86 12.90 5.49
C GLY A 161 8.38 12.56 5.74
N HIS A 162 7.84 11.49 5.14
CA HIS A 162 6.47 11.03 5.42
C HIS A 162 6.30 10.56 6.86
N HIS A 163 7.26 9.78 7.36
CA HIS A 163 7.28 9.28 8.74
C HIS A 163 7.38 10.43 9.75
N ARG A 164 8.24 11.40 9.46
CA ARG A 164 8.44 12.61 10.26
C ARG A 164 7.17 13.48 10.31
N ALA A 165 6.58 13.76 9.15
CA ALA A 165 5.33 14.52 9.03
C ALA A 165 4.17 13.82 9.75
N MET A 166 4.02 12.50 9.59
CA MET A 166 2.98 11.72 10.28
C MET A 166 3.16 11.78 11.80
N THR A 167 4.38 11.63 12.30
CA THR A 167 4.67 11.68 13.75
C THR A 167 4.30 13.05 14.33
N ARG A 168 4.74 14.15 13.69
CA ARG A 168 4.38 15.53 14.07
C ARG A 168 2.88 15.77 14.04
N ALA A 169 2.19 15.31 12.99
CA ALA A 169 0.74 15.47 12.87
C ALA A 169 -0.01 14.70 13.95
N ALA A 170 0.43 13.48 14.29
CA ALA A 170 -0.13 12.66 15.35
C ALA A 170 0.05 13.31 16.73
N GLU A 171 1.23 13.88 17.00
CA GLU A 171 1.50 14.62 18.23
C GLU A 171 0.60 15.86 18.33
N ARG A 172 0.44 16.61 17.23
CA ARG A 172 -0.44 17.78 17.21
C ARG A 172 -1.90 17.42 17.44
N ALA A 173 -2.35 16.30 16.86
CA ALA A 173 -3.71 15.79 17.01
C ALA A 173 -4.03 15.39 18.46
N PHE A 174 -3.05 14.96 19.25
CA PHE A 174 -3.22 14.63 20.68
C PHE A 174 -3.90 15.77 21.44
N THR A 175 -3.41 17.01 21.25
CA THR A 175 -3.96 18.18 21.95
C THR A 175 -5.27 18.66 21.32
N LEU A 176 -5.37 18.65 19.99
CA LEU A 176 -6.53 19.19 19.27
C LEU A 176 -7.77 18.31 19.38
N ALA A 177 -7.61 16.99 19.54
CA ALA A 177 -8.73 16.08 19.73
C ALA A 177 -9.55 16.39 20.98
N ALA A 178 -8.90 16.83 22.06
CA ALA A 178 -9.56 17.23 23.31
C ALA A 178 -10.12 18.67 23.27
N ASN A 179 -9.68 19.51 22.32
CA ASN A 179 -10.07 20.91 22.25
C ASN A 179 -11.45 21.11 21.59
N ASN A 180 -12.44 21.60 22.34
CA ASN A 180 -13.79 21.86 21.85
C ASN A 180 -13.92 23.06 20.87
N GLN A 181 -12.86 23.85 20.68
CA GLN A 181 -12.81 24.93 19.67
C GLN A 181 -12.11 24.49 18.37
N ALA A 182 -11.41 23.36 18.38
CA ALA A 182 -10.72 22.84 17.20
C ALA A 182 -11.69 22.04 16.32
N PHE A 183 -11.77 22.37 15.04
CA PHE A 183 -12.62 21.72 14.03
C PHE A 183 -14.09 21.63 14.46
N PRO A 184 -14.79 22.77 14.64
CA PRO A 184 -16.17 22.80 15.14
C PRO A 184 -17.16 21.98 14.29
N GLU A 185 -16.87 21.80 13.00
CA GLU A 185 -17.62 20.95 12.07
C GLU A 185 -17.65 19.47 12.48
N HIS A 186 -16.69 18.99 13.28
CA HIS A 186 -16.71 17.63 13.85
C HIS A 186 -17.89 17.45 14.82
N PHE A 187 -18.16 18.45 15.65
CA PHE A 187 -19.25 18.40 16.63
C PHE A 187 -20.61 18.50 15.95
N ALA A 188 -20.71 19.26 14.85
CA ALA A 188 -21.90 19.28 14.02
C ALA A 188 -22.21 17.91 13.39
N GLN A 189 -21.19 17.06 13.22
CA GLN A 189 -21.31 15.68 12.74
C GLN A 189 -21.51 14.65 13.87
N GLY A 190 -21.64 15.10 15.12
CA GLY A 190 -21.88 14.24 16.29
C GLY A 190 -20.63 13.64 16.92
N LEU A 191 -19.42 14.00 16.44
CA LEU A 191 -18.19 13.67 17.17
C LEU A 191 -18.12 14.46 18.47
N LYS A 192 -17.34 13.96 19.43
CA LYS A 192 -17.11 14.62 20.71
C LYS A 192 -15.61 14.78 20.96
N PRO A 193 -15.18 15.73 21.81
CA PRO A 193 -13.80 15.81 22.22
C PRO A 193 -13.32 14.49 22.81
N TRP A 194 -12.05 14.16 22.57
CA TRP A 194 -11.41 12.98 23.14
C TRP A 194 -9.98 13.31 23.55
N GLN A 195 -9.66 13.08 24.82
CA GLN A 195 -8.30 13.17 25.33
C GLN A 195 -7.68 11.78 25.22
N VAL A 196 -6.63 11.65 24.41
CA VAL A 196 -5.80 10.45 24.43
C VAL A 196 -5.05 10.43 25.75
N ALA A 197 -5.10 9.31 26.48
CA ALA A 197 -4.52 9.23 27.81
C ALA A 197 -2.99 9.15 27.76
N LYS A 198 -2.42 8.45 26.76
CA LYS A 198 -0.98 8.27 26.61
C LYS A 198 -0.52 8.35 25.15
N TYR A 199 0.57 9.08 24.91
CA TYR A 199 1.25 9.17 23.64
C TYR A 199 2.70 8.76 23.81
N TYR A 200 3.08 7.66 23.17
CA TYR A 200 4.45 7.13 23.20
C TYR A 200 5.16 7.38 21.89
N LEU A 201 6.48 7.46 21.95
CA LEU A 201 7.39 7.29 20.83
C LEU A 201 8.15 5.96 20.95
N PRO A 202 8.63 5.38 19.84
CA PRO A 202 9.59 4.29 19.90
C PRO A 202 10.88 4.77 20.58
N ALA A 203 11.41 4.04 21.56
CA ALA A 203 12.71 4.31 22.17
C ALA A 203 13.83 3.47 21.51
N TRP A 204 13.72 3.27 20.20
CA TRP A 204 14.71 2.59 19.37
C TRP A 204 14.91 3.33 18.06
N SER A 205 16.03 3.05 17.40
CA SER A 205 16.40 3.71 16.16
C SER A 205 15.48 3.31 15.00
N GLY A 206 15.06 4.28 14.18
CA GLY A 206 14.42 4.03 12.88
C GLY A 206 15.43 3.82 11.74
N GLY A 207 16.73 3.94 12.06
CA GLY A 207 17.84 3.75 11.15
C GLY A 207 17.96 2.32 10.60
N GLY A 208 18.58 2.19 9.43
CA GLY A 208 18.81 0.93 8.73
C GLY A 208 19.60 1.13 7.44
N ASP A 209 19.46 0.24 6.46
CA ASP A 209 20.16 0.40 5.15
C ASP A 209 19.72 1.67 4.38
N THR A 210 18.51 2.18 4.69
CA THR A 210 17.89 3.32 4.00
C THR A 210 18.05 4.63 4.75
N TYR A 211 17.96 4.60 6.09
CA TYR A 211 17.89 5.76 6.98
C TYR A 211 19.08 5.80 7.94
N ASP A 212 19.48 6.99 8.36
CA ASP A 212 20.38 7.20 9.48
C ASP A 212 19.74 8.13 10.49
N ASP A 213 19.64 7.71 11.75
CA ASP A 213 19.18 8.62 12.78
C ASP A 213 20.30 9.60 13.12
N GLU A 214 20.15 10.87 12.70
CA GLU A 214 21.12 11.93 13.06
C GLU A 214 21.10 12.24 14.57
N VAL A 215 19.99 11.92 15.23
CA VAL A 215 19.76 12.12 16.66
C VAL A 215 19.43 10.77 17.30
N PRO A 216 20.03 10.41 18.45
CA PRO A 216 19.69 9.15 19.11
C PRO A 216 18.20 9.09 19.48
N PRO A 217 17.60 7.88 19.53
CA PRO A 217 16.23 7.73 19.99
C PRO A 217 16.08 8.24 21.43
N PRO A 218 14.85 8.65 21.83
CA PRO A 218 14.59 9.14 23.18
C PRO A 218 14.82 8.03 24.23
N GLU A 219 15.02 8.43 25.49
CA GLU A 219 15.22 7.48 26.58
C GLU A 219 14.00 6.58 26.80
N THR A 220 14.24 5.30 27.07
CA THR A 220 13.18 4.35 27.43
C THR A 220 12.55 4.72 28.77
N THR A 221 11.24 4.97 28.78
CA THR A 221 10.46 5.15 30.01
C THR A 221 9.73 3.87 30.41
N LEU A 222 9.37 3.04 29.44
CA LEU A 222 8.66 1.77 29.63
C LEU A 222 9.19 0.72 28.65
N THR A 223 9.51 -0.49 29.13
CA THR A 223 9.75 -1.64 28.25
C THR A 223 8.54 -2.54 28.24
N VAL A 224 7.86 -2.66 27.10
CA VAL A 224 6.82 -3.67 26.91
C VAL A 224 7.49 -5.02 26.73
N ARG A 225 7.21 -5.95 27.66
CA ARG A 225 7.73 -7.32 27.66
C ARG A 225 6.60 -8.27 27.23
N ALA A 226 6.71 -8.84 26.05
CA ALA A 226 5.79 -9.86 25.54
C ALA A 226 6.34 -11.26 25.84
N GLU A 227 6.39 -11.62 27.12
CA GLU A 227 6.85 -12.94 27.53
C GLU A 227 5.81 -14.02 27.20
N GLY A 228 6.28 -15.19 26.78
CA GLY A 228 5.43 -16.33 26.43
C GLY A 228 4.95 -16.33 24.98
N ARG A 229 3.90 -17.12 24.74
CA ARG A 229 3.37 -17.44 23.42
C ARG A 229 1.86 -17.30 23.43
N GLU A 230 1.29 -16.99 22.27
CA GLU A 230 -0.16 -17.01 22.09
C GLU A 230 -0.65 -18.46 22.33
N PRO A 231 -1.56 -18.70 23.31
CA PRO A 231 -1.84 -20.06 23.78
C PRO A 231 -2.48 -21.00 22.75
N ALA A 232 -3.28 -20.50 21.80
CA ALA A 232 -4.00 -21.35 20.85
C ALA A 232 -3.13 -21.78 19.65
N THR A 233 -2.26 -20.90 19.20
CA THR A 233 -1.35 -21.11 18.07
C THR A 233 0.00 -21.66 18.51
N GLY A 234 0.41 -21.37 19.75
CA GLY A 234 1.74 -21.69 20.27
C GLY A 234 2.87 -20.85 19.66
N ALA A 235 2.53 -19.75 18.97
CA ALA A 235 3.51 -18.87 18.34
C ALA A 235 3.92 -17.72 19.28
N ASP A 236 5.17 -17.29 19.17
CA ASP A 236 5.64 -16.06 19.81
C ASP A 236 4.99 -14.85 19.11
N TYR A 237 4.68 -13.77 19.84
CA TYR A 237 3.97 -12.62 19.26
C TYR A 237 4.72 -11.96 18.10
N ASP A 238 6.06 -11.90 18.15
CA ASP A 238 6.87 -11.42 17.03
C ASP A 238 6.75 -12.31 15.78
N ARG A 239 6.52 -13.62 15.94
CA ARG A 239 6.26 -14.52 14.81
C ARG A 239 4.89 -14.29 14.18
N ILE A 240 3.87 -14.02 14.99
CA ILE A 240 2.56 -13.57 14.49
C ILE A 240 2.72 -12.24 13.74
N GLY A 241 3.58 -11.35 14.25
CA GLY A 241 4.00 -10.14 13.54
C GLY A 241 4.57 -10.43 12.14
N GLU A 242 5.42 -11.45 11.99
CA GLU A 242 5.93 -11.87 10.67
C GLU A 242 4.87 -12.53 9.79
N TRP A 243 3.85 -13.18 10.35
CA TRP A 243 2.68 -13.67 9.58
C TRP A 243 1.89 -12.51 8.97
N SER A 244 1.77 -11.40 9.69
CA SER A 244 1.17 -10.17 9.15
C SER A 244 2.04 -9.57 8.05
N ARG A 245 3.35 -9.44 8.30
CA ARG A 245 4.31 -8.87 7.34
C ARG A 245 4.44 -9.67 6.05
N TYR A 246 4.14 -10.98 6.08
CA TYR A 246 4.06 -11.83 4.89
C TYR A 246 3.09 -11.30 3.83
N TYR A 247 2.01 -10.60 4.23
CA TYR A 247 1.05 -10.03 3.29
C TYR A 247 1.56 -8.77 2.58
N HIS A 248 2.57 -8.08 3.10
CA HIS A 248 3.25 -6.97 2.42
C HIS A 248 4.25 -7.48 1.37
N ALA A 249 3.79 -8.39 0.51
CA ALA A 249 4.62 -9.12 -0.44
C ALA A 249 5.17 -8.20 -1.55
N SER A 250 4.44 -7.14 -1.92
CA SER A 250 4.96 -6.10 -2.83
C SER A 250 6.24 -5.42 -2.32
N GLN A 251 6.44 -5.41 -1.00
CA GLN A 251 7.61 -4.86 -0.32
C GLN A 251 8.64 -5.95 0.05
N GLY A 252 8.35 -7.22 -0.26
CA GLY A 252 9.22 -8.35 0.04
C GLY A 252 9.39 -8.62 1.53
N MET A 253 8.38 -8.30 2.36
CA MET A 253 8.41 -8.49 3.80
C MET A 253 7.88 -9.88 4.24
N GLY A 254 8.05 -10.19 5.52
CA GLY A 254 7.71 -11.48 6.12
C GLY A 254 8.90 -12.43 6.10
N TYR A 255 9.59 -12.54 7.24
CA TYR A 255 10.80 -13.34 7.36
C TYR A 255 10.69 -14.38 8.47
N TRP A 256 11.25 -15.56 8.22
CA TRP A 256 11.44 -16.54 9.28
C TRP A 256 12.60 -16.09 10.19
N LYS A 257 12.26 -15.63 11.40
CA LYS A 257 13.26 -15.30 12.42
C LYS A 257 13.54 -16.50 13.33
N GLU A 258 14.81 -16.89 13.40
CA GLU A 258 15.26 -17.94 14.32
C GLU A 258 15.01 -17.56 15.79
N GLN A 259 15.23 -16.29 16.14
CA GLN A 259 15.00 -15.73 17.47
C GLN A 259 13.92 -14.65 17.41
N PRO A 260 12.77 -14.84 18.09
CA PRO A 260 11.73 -13.82 18.16
C PRO A 260 12.15 -12.66 19.07
N LYS A 261 11.74 -11.44 18.72
CA LYS A 261 11.81 -10.27 19.62
C LYS A 261 10.75 -10.41 20.73
N THR A 262 11.09 -10.05 21.96
CA THR A 262 10.17 -10.11 23.12
C THR A 262 10.08 -8.81 23.90
N GLU A 263 10.90 -7.81 23.57
CA GLU A 263 10.97 -6.54 24.27
C GLU A 263 10.87 -5.36 23.31
N TRP A 264 10.00 -4.40 23.60
CA TRP A 264 9.85 -3.15 22.85
C TRP A 264 9.99 -1.98 23.82
N PRO A 265 11.12 -1.24 23.79
CA PRO A 265 11.31 -0.06 24.62
C PRO A 265 10.54 1.15 24.06
N LEU A 266 9.70 1.77 24.87
CA LEU A 266 8.90 2.94 24.53
C LEU A 266 9.29 4.15 25.38
N HIS A 267 9.05 5.34 24.84
CA HIS A 267 9.22 6.62 25.50
C HIS A 267 7.85 7.31 25.63
N LEU A 268 7.37 7.50 26.86
CA LEU A 268 6.14 8.24 27.13
C LEU A 268 6.43 9.74 26.97
N LEU A 269 5.94 10.33 25.88
CA LEU A 269 6.16 11.73 25.56
C LEU A 269 5.09 12.63 26.18
N LEU A 270 3.81 12.27 25.98
CA LEU A 270 2.65 13.00 26.51
C LEU A 270 1.73 12.05 27.25
N ALA A 271 1.20 12.48 28.39
CA ALA A 271 0.17 11.76 29.12
C ALA A 271 -0.74 12.72 29.87
N GLU A 272 -1.98 12.29 30.06
CA GLU A 272 -2.93 12.98 30.95
C GLU A 272 -2.46 12.93 32.41
N GLN A 273 -1.88 11.81 32.83
CA GLN A 273 -1.27 11.63 34.15
C GLN A 273 0.23 11.36 34.04
N THR A 274 1.03 12.18 34.72
CA THR A 274 2.50 12.08 34.69
C THR A 274 3.05 11.21 35.81
N GLY A 275 4.03 10.37 35.52
CA GLY A 275 4.71 9.53 36.52
C GLY A 275 5.55 8.44 35.86
N LYS A 276 6.39 7.77 36.65
CA LYS A 276 7.08 6.57 36.17
C LYS A 276 6.09 5.41 36.16
N GLU A 277 5.86 4.82 35.00
CA GLU A 277 5.00 3.65 34.85
C GLU A 277 5.80 2.36 34.75
N SER A 278 5.21 1.27 35.24
CA SER A 278 5.74 -0.09 35.19
C SER A 278 4.98 -0.98 34.20
N SER A 279 3.82 -0.52 33.73
CA SER A 279 2.94 -1.23 32.83
C SER A 279 2.27 -0.28 31.85
N ILE A 280 2.07 -0.75 30.62
CA ILE A 280 1.32 -0.01 29.60
C ILE A 280 -0.11 0.35 30.06
N PHE A 281 -0.68 -0.46 30.97
CA PHE A 281 -2.03 -0.32 31.52
C PHE A 281 -2.15 0.65 32.70
N GLU A 282 -1.04 1.12 33.28
CA GLU A 282 -1.09 1.94 34.48
C GLU A 282 -1.92 3.22 34.25
N ASN A 283 -2.82 3.57 35.16
CA ASN A 283 -3.77 4.70 35.02
C ASN A 283 -4.77 4.58 33.84
N LEU A 284 -5.08 3.37 33.36
CA LEU A 284 -6.14 3.13 32.38
C LEU A 284 -7.16 2.12 32.91
N PRO A 285 -8.45 2.23 32.57
CA PRO A 285 -9.41 1.17 32.84
C PRO A 285 -9.08 -0.02 31.94
N VAL A 286 -8.62 -1.12 32.54
CA VAL A 286 -8.19 -2.31 31.81
C VAL A 286 -9.39 -3.14 31.38
N ASN A 287 -10.42 -3.24 32.23
CA ASN A 287 -11.59 -4.09 32.01
C ASN A 287 -12.88 -3.45 32.55
N LEU A 288 -14.02 -4.15 32.47
CA LEU A 288 -15.32 -3.58 32.90
C LEU A 288 -15.40 -3.34 34.41
N SER A 289 -14.69 -4.11 35.24
CA SER A 289 -14.65 -3.88 36.69
C SER A 289 -13.94 -2.58 37.05
N ASP A 290 -12.94 -2.16 36.28
CA ASP A 290 -12.25 -0.89 36.52
C ASP A 290 -13.18 0.30 36.25
N LEU A 291 -14.09 0.18 35.27
CA LEU A 291 -15.13 1.20 35.04
C LEU A 291 -16.14 1.29 36.18
N ALA A 292 -16.22 0.28 37.06
CA ALA A 292 -17.13 0.29 38.20
C ALA A 292 -16.68 1.22 39.33
N THR A 293 -15.46 1.75 39.27
CA THR A 293 -14.93 2.68 40.28
C THR A 293 -15.27 4.14 40.02
N GLU A 294 -15.97 4.45 38.93
CA GLU A 294 -16.39 5.81 38.57
C GLU A 294 -17.31 6.42 39.63
N ALA A 295 -16.97 7.62 40.10
CA ALA A 295 -17.56 8.23 41.30
C ALA A 295 -19.08 8.50 41.16
N ASP A 296 -19.54 8.81 39.95
CA ASP A 296 -20.94 9.17 39.66
C ASP A 296 -21.80 7.97 39.20
N LEU A 297 -21.27 6.75 39.29
CA LEU A 297 -21.98 5.54 38.87
C LEU A 297 -22.85 4.98 40.01
N PRO A 298 -24.17 4.77 39.80
CA PRO A 298 -25.03 4.16 40.81
C PRO A 298 -24.51 2.77 41.23
N ALA A 299 -24.56 2.45 42.52
CA ALA A 299 -24.04 1.18 43.06
C ALA A 299 -24.57 -0.08 42.34
N VAL A 300 -25.83 -0.05 41.88
CA VAL A 300 -26.44 -1.14 41.10
C VAL A 300 -25.76 -1.31 39.74
N MET A 301 -25.37 -0.21 39.09
CA MET A 301 -24.66 -0.24 37.80
C MET A 301 -23.19 -0.63 37.97
N ALA A 302 -22.54 -0.17 39.04
CA ALA A 302 -21.19 -0.62 39.41
C ALA A 302 -21.16 -2.15 39.63
N GLN A 303 -22.15 -2.68 40.36
CA GLN A 303 -22.29 -4.14 40.54
C GLN A 303 -22.55 -4.85 39.20
N ALA A 304 -23.39 -4.28 38.32
CA ALA A 304 -23.66 -4.86 37.01
C ALA A 304 -22.39 -4.95 36.13
N LEU A 305 -21.48 -3.97 36.20
CA LEU A 305 -20.20 -4.00 35.51
C LEU A 305 -19.29 -5.12 36.04
N GLN A 306 -19.21 -5.28 37.36
CA GLN A 306 -18.45 -6.35 38.00
C GLN A 306 -19.02 -7.73 37.64
N ASP A 307 -20.35 -7.87 37.65
CA ASP A 307 -21.03 -9.11 37.26
C ASP A 307 -20.79 -9.43 35.78
N ALA A 308 -20.82 -8.42 34.90
CA ALA A 308 -20.50 -8.58 33.48
C ALA A 308 -19.05 -9.02 33.27
N GLN A 309 -18.09 -8.40 33.97
CA GLN A 309 -16.68 -8.80 33.90
C GLN A 309 -16.49 -10.23 34.38
N LYS A 310 -17.07 -10.59 35.54
CA LYS A 310 -17.00 -11.95 36.07
C LYS A 310 -17.55 -12.98 35.08
N ALA A 311 -18.66 -12.66 34.42
CA ALA A 311 -19.22 -13.53 33.39
C ALA A 311 -18.28 -13.66 32.18
N ILE A 312 -17.62 -12.58 31.73
CA ILE A 312 -16.58 -12.62 30.70
C ILE A 312 -15.41 -13.53 31.13
N ASP A 313 -14.91 -13.37 32.36
CA ASP A 313 -13.79 -14.18 32.87
C ASP A 313 -14.15 -15.67 32.93
N MET A 314 -15.36 -15.98 33.37
CA MET A 314 -15.88 -17.35 33.36
C MET A 314 -16.02 -17.91 31.94
N ALA A 315 -16.44 -17.10 30.96
CA ALA A 315 -16.48 -17.52 29.56
C ALA A 315 -15.10 -17.82 29.00
N ILE A 316 -14.10 -16.97 29.27
CA ILE A 316 -12.71 -17.20 28.85
C ILE A 316 -12.16 -18.48 29.50
N ALA A 317 -12.36 -18.66 30.81
CA ALA A 317 -11.91 -19.84 31.54
C ALA A 317 -12.62 -21.14 31.10
N ALA A 318 -13.83 -21.03 30.55
CA ALA A 318 -14.59 -22.17 30.05
C ALA A 318 -14.06 -22.73 28.72
N PHE A 319 -13.13 -22.06 28.03
CA PHE A 319 -12.59 -22.57 26.76
C PHE A 319 -11.99 -23.98 26.93
N PRO A 320 -12.33 -24.96 26.06
CA PRO A 320 -13.10 -24.84 24.81
C PRO A 320 -14.60 -25.22 24.91
N ALA A 321 -15.20 -25.26 26.12
CA ALA A 321 -16.59 -25.67 26.35
C ALA A 321 -17.62 -24.62 25.85
N ARG A 322 -18.04 -24.76 24.59
CA ARG A 322 -18.93 -23.82 23.86
C ARG A 322 -20.24 -23.47 24.57
N GLU A 323 -20.94 -24.45 25.15
CA GLU A 323 -22.23 -24.19 25.83
C GLU A 323 -22.05 -23.33 27.09
N ALA A 324 -20.99 -23.59 27.86
CA ALA A 324 -20.65 -22.78 29.04
C ALA A 324 -20.23 -21.36 28.64
N ILE A 325 -19.43 -21.22 27.58
CA ILE A 325 -19.07 -19.91 26.99
C ILE A 325 -20.34 -19.13 26.65
N ILE A 326 -21.27 -19.73 25.90
CA ILE A 326 -22.52 -19.08 25.48
C ILE A 326 -23.33 -18.63 26.69
N ALA A 327 -23.52 -19.49 27.69
CA ALA A 327 -24.31 -19.17 28.89
C ALA A 327 -23.75 -17.96 29.66
N HIS A 328 -22.43 -17.92 29.84
CA HIS A 328 -21.76 -16.80 30.51
C HIS A 328 -21.83 -15.51 29.69
N LEU A 329 -21.61 -15.59 28.37
CA LEU A 329 -21.62 -14.40 27.52
C LEU A 329 -23.01 -13.80 27.31
N VAL A 330 -24.08 -14.59 27.31
CA VAL A 330 -25.45 -14.07 27.34
C VAL A 330 -25.68 -13.24 28.60
N THR A 331 -25.20 -13.72 29.75
CA THR A 331 -25.28 -12.98 31.03
C THR A 331 -24.52 -11.66 30.93
N ALA A 332 -23.28 -11.69 30.44
CA ALA A 332 -22.48 -10.47 30.27
C ALA A 332 -23.16 -9.46 29.34
N ALA A 333 -23.70 -9.90 28.21
CA ALA A 333 -24.34 -9.04 27.23
C ALA A 333 -25.61 -8.37 27.77
N GLN A 334 -26.44 -9.11 28.49
CA GLN A 334 -27.64 -8.56 29.15
C GLN A 334 -27.26 -7.50 30.19
N LYS A 335 -26.22 -7.73 31.00
CA LYS A 335 -25.72 -6.73 31.95
C LYS A 335 -25.22 -5.48 31.25
N ILE A 336 -24.49 -5.61 30.14
CA ILE A 336 -24.03 -4.46 29.34
C ILE A 336 -25.22 -3.66 28.79
N GLU A 337 -26.27 -4.31 28.28
CA GLU A 337 -27.48 -3.62 27.84
C GLU A 337 -28.19 -2.89 29.00
N ASP A 338 -28.30 -3.52 30.16
CA ASP A 338 -28.87 -2.90 31.36
C ASP A 338 -28.08 -1.63 31.76
N ILE A 339 -26.74 -1.70 31.74
CA ILE A 339 -25.86 -0.55 32.03
C ILE A 339 -26.08 0.55 30.99
N ARG A 340 -26.12 0.23 29.69
CA ARG A 340 -26.32 1.21 28.63
C ARG A 340 -27.67 1.92 28.72
N ALA A 341 -28.70 1.25 29.22
CA ALA A 341 -30.03 1.80 29.36
C ALA A 341 -30.20 2.67 30.62
N HIS A 342 -29.42 2.43 31.68
CA HIS A 342 -29.69 3.02 33.01
C HIS A 342 -28.51 3.75 33.66
N ALA A 343 -27.31 3.70 33.10
CA ALA A 343 -26.17 4.49 33.60
C ALA A 343 -26.38 5.99 33.39
N SER A 344 -25.63 6.80 34.16
CA SER A 344 -25.72 8.25 34.07
C SER A 344 -25.23 8.77 32.70
N ALA A 345 -25.76 9.91 32.27
CA ALA A 345 -25.37 10.52 31.00
C ALA A 345 -23.87 10.83 30.93
N ALA A 346 -23.27 11.27 32.06
CA ALA A 346 -21.84 11.53 32.17
C ALA A 346 -21.01 10.25 31.94
N PHE A 347 -21.37 9.15 32.61
CA PHE A 347 -20.70 7.87 32.41
C PHE A 347 -20.81 7.37 30.96
N LEU A 348 -21.99 7.49 30.35
CA LEU A 348 -22.19 7.06 28.97
C LEU A 348 -21.45 7.94 27.97
N GLU A 349 -21.33 9.25 28.22
CA GLU A 349 -20.52 10.14 27.39
C GLU A 349 -19.06 9.71 27.30
N GLU A 350 -18.52 9.21 28.41
CA GLU A 350 -17.14 8.75 28.50
C GLU A 350 -16.97 7.31 27.99
N HIS A 351 -17.84 6.38 28.39
CA HIS A 351 -17.59 4.94 28.25
C HIS A 351 -18.57 4.17 27.35
N ALA A 352 -19.60 4.80 26.76
CA ALA A 352 -20.54 4.09 25.89
C ALA A 352 -19.84 3.40 24.70
N HIS A 353 -18.77 4.00 24.17
CA HIS A 353 -17.97 3.41 23.09
C HIS A 353 -17.33 2.07 23.51
N ARG A 354 -16.83 1.96 24.75
CA ARG A 354 -16.25 0.72 25.30
C ARG A 354 -17.32 -0.36 25.45
N LEU A 355 -18.49 0.01 25.99
CA LEU A 355 -19.62 -0.90 26.18
C LEU A 355 -20.18 -1.41 24.85
N GLN A 356 -20.36 -0.51 23.88
CA GLN A 356 -20.84 -0.86 22.54
C GLN A 356 -19.88 -1.82 21.84
N ARG A 357 -18.57 -1.54 21.91
CA ARG A 357 -17.56 -2.46 21.36
C ARG A 357 -17.58 -3.81 22.07
N LYS A 358 -17.58 -3.83 23.42
CA LYS A 358 -17.56 -5.08 24.18
C LYS A 358 -18.78 -5.94 23.85
N LYS A 359 -19.95 -5.32 23.68
CA LYS A 359 -21.14 -6.01 23.19
C LYS A 359 -20.95 -6.60 21.79
N ALA A 360 -20.43 -5.83 20.84
CA ALA A 360 -20.18 -6.33 19.47
C ALA A 360 -19.20 -7.51 19.45
N GLU A 361 -18.14 -7.45 20.27
CA GLU A 361 -17.20 -8.56 20.46
C GLU A 361 -17.87 -9.78 21.08
N ILE A 362 -18.73 -9.59 22.11
CA ILE A 362 -19.52 -10.69 22.71
C ILE A 362 -20.45 -11.31 21.66
N ASP A 363 -21.15 -10.50 20.86
CA ASP A 363 -22.06 -10.99 19.82
C ASP A 363 -21.32 -11.85 18.79
N HIS A 364 -20.13 -11.41 18.39
CA HIS A 364 -19.25 -12.16 17.51
C HIS A 364 -18.83 -13.50 18.14
N VAL A 365 -18.43 -13.51 19.42
CA VAL A 365 -18.06 -14.74 20.13
C VAL A 365 -19.27 -15.68 20.28
N LEU A 366 -20.47 -15.17 20.56
CA LEU A 366 -21.69 -16.00 20.66
C LEU A 366 -21.97 -16.74 19.35
N ILE A 367 -21.86 -16.04 18.21
CA ILE A 367 -22.07 -16.62 16.88
C ILE A 367 -20.98 -17.64 16.52
N GLU A 368 -19.71 -17.37 16.83
CA GLU A 368 -18.59 -18.30 16.62
C GLU A 368 -18.66 -19.53 17.56
N ALA A 369 -19.01 -19.33 18.84
CA ALA A 369 -19.16 -20.39 19.84
C ALA A 369 -20.30 -21.34 19.47
N ALA A 370 -21.40 -20.80 18.94
CA ALA A 370 -22.53 -21.56 18.42
C ALA A 370 -22.27 -22.19 17.04
N ALA A 371 -21.13 -21.88 16.40
CA ALA A 371 -20.73 -22.37 15.09
C ALA A 371 -21.82 -22.16 14.02
N ILE A 372 -22.42 -20.97 13.97
CA ILE A 372 -23.61 -20.69 13.14
C ILE A 372 -23.28 -20.45 11.67
N PHE A 373 -22.18 -19.75 11.39
CA PHE A 373 -21.85 -19.22 10.06
C PHE A 373 -20.58 -19.88 9.51
N ASP A 374 -20.64 -20.36 8.26
CA ASP A 374 -19.53 -21.05 7.59
C ASP A 374 -18.84 -20.18 6.54
N GLY A 375 -19.50 -19.13 6.02
CA GLY A 375 -18.94 -18.22 5.03
C GLY A 375 -20.00 -17.61 4.10
N ALA A 376 -19.60 -16.57 3.36
CA ALA A 376 -20.42 -15.95 2.33
C ALA A 376 -19.63 -15.77 1.04
N GLU A 377 -20.21 -16.12 -0.10
CA GLU A 377 -19.57 -16.03 -1.41
C GLU A 377 -20.55 -15.43 -2.42
N LEU A 378 -20.09 -14.42 -3.17
CA LEU A 378 -20.84 -13.82 -4.27
C LEU A 378 -20.29 -14.30 -5.60
N ILE A 379 -21.16 -14.75 -6.51
CA ILE A 379 -20.78 -15.36 -7.79
C ILE A 379 -21.52 -14.67 -8.94
N PRO A 380 -20.84 -13.91 -9.82
CA PRO A 380 -19.45 -13.45 -9.69
C PRO A 380 -19.29 -12.39 -8.58
N PRO A 381 -18.07 -12.19 -8.02
CA PRO A 381 -17.82 -11.17 -7.00
C PRO A 381 -17.77 -9.74 -7.56
N VAL A 382 -17.67 -9.62 -8.88
CA VAL A 382 -17.63 -8.34 -9.60
C VAL A 382 -18.91 -8.20 -10.39
N LEU A 383 -19.64 -7.12 -10.14
CA LEU A 383 -20.84 -6.76 -10.88
C LEU A 383 -20.62 -5.51 -11.72
N SER A 384 -21.39 -5.40 -12.79
CA SER A 384 -21.64 -4.14 -13.50
C SER A 384 -23.10 -3.72 -13.37
N PRO A 385 -23.46 -2.46 -13.67
CA PRO A 385 -24.87 -2.06 -13.75
C PRO A 385 -25.69 -3.04 -14.57
N THR A 386 -26.91 -3.36 -14.10
CA THR A 386 -27.86 -4.32 -14.69
C THR A 386 -27.45 -5.80 -14.66
N SER A 387 -26.24 -6.13 -14.20
CA SER A 387 -25.80 -7.52 -14.06
C SER A 387 -26.33 -8.18 -12.78
N GLU A 388 -26.28 -9.52 -12.75
CA GLU A 388 -26.79 -10.35 -11.68
C GLU A 388 -25.68 -11.23 -11.10
N ALA A 389 -25.77 -11.53 -9.80
CA ALA A 389 -24.94 -12.50 -9.11
C ALA A 389 -25.77 -13.36 -8.16
N LEU A 390 -25.21 -14.50 -7.77
CA LEU A 390 -25.74 -15.36 -6.73
C LEU A 390 -24.89 -15.20 -5.47
N LEU A 391 -25.49 -14.69 -4.39
CA LEU A 391 -24.91 -14.76 -3.05
C LEU A 391 -25.26 -16.10 -2.42
N LYS A 392 -24.24 -16.86 -2.02
CA LYS A 392 -24.37 -18.08 -1.22
C LYS A 392 -23.89 -17.81 0.21
N VAL A 393 -24.76 -18.04 1.18
CA VAL A 393 -24.47 -17.91 2.61
C VAL A 393 -24.49 -19.30 3.23
N GLY A 394 -23.32 -19.80 3.63
CA GLY A 394 -23.16 -21.06 4.35
C GLY A 394 -23.56 -20.89 5.81
N LEU A 395 -24.54 -21.68 6.25
CA LEU A 395 -24.94 -21.81 7.65
C LEU A 395 -24.83 -23.27 8.06
N SER A 396 -24.29 -23.52 9.25
CA SER A 396 -24.17 -24.87 9.76
C SER A 396 -25.53 -25.42 10.22
N GLN A 397 -25.60 -26.73 10.47
CA GLN A 397 -26.80 -27.34 11.06
C GLN A 397 -27.16 -26.76 12.44
N GLN A 398 -26.17 -26.23 13.18
CA GLN A 398 -26.39 -25.64 14.50
C GLN A 398 -27.24 -24.37 14.43
N SER A 399 -27.23 -23.66 13.30
CA SER A 399 -27.98 -22.42 13.10
C SER A 399 -29.49 -22.56 13.34
N ALA A 400 -30.05 -23.77 13.14
CA ALA A 400 -31.46 -24.08 13.36
C ALA A 400 -31.88 -23.98 14.84
N HIS A 401 -30.94 -24.17 15.78
CA HIS A 401 -31.20 -24.09 17.22
C HIS A 401 -31.33 -22.64 17.72
N TYR A 402 -30.86 -21.66 16.95
CA TYR A 402 -30.73 -20.26 17.39
C TYR A 402 -31.60 -19.27 16.60
N GLN A 403 -32.66 -19.72 15.91
CA GLN A 403 -33.56 -18.86 15.11
C GLN A 403 -32.78 -17.90 14.18
N THR A 404 -31.74 -18.42 13.54
CA THR A 404 -30.75 -17.62 12.81
C THR A 404 -31.37 -16.92 11.60
N LYS A 405 -30.98 -15.65 11.38
CA LYS A 405 -31.14 -14.95 10.10
C LYS A 405 -29.78 -14.54 9.56
N ALA A 406 -29.62 -14.70 8.25
CA ALA A 406 -28.51 -14.12 7.50
C ALA A 406 -29.13 -13.23 6.42
N GLU A 407 -28.67 -11.98 6.36
CA GLU A 407 -29.21 -10.93 5.49
C GLU A 407 -28.06 -10.22 4.78
N PRO A 408 -28.13 -10.03 3.44
CA PRO A 408 -27.16 -9.22 2.73
C PRO A 408 -27.31 -7.74 3.11
N VAL A 409 -26.19 -7.07 3.35
CA VAL A 409 -26.12 -5.60 3.36
C VAL A 409 -25.50 -5.19 2.03
N LEU A 410 -26.20 -4.37 1.27
CA LEU A 410 -25.89 -4.07 -0.14
C LEU A 410 -25.55 -2.58 -0.32
N PRO A 411 -24.81 -2.21 -1.37
CA PRO A 411 -24.70 -0.82 -1.79
C PRO A 411 -26.06 -0.28 -2.23
N GLU A 412 -26.18 1.05 -2.25
CA GLU A 412 -27.35 1.72 -2.82
C GLU A 412 -27.61 1.24 -4.26
N HIS A 413 -28.89 1.14 -4.61
CA HIS A 413 -29.37 0.66 -5.92
C HIS A 413 -29.04 -0.81 -6.28
N CYS A 414 -28.51 -1.61 -5.36
CA CYS A 414 -28.49 -3.07 -5.50
C CYS A 414 -29.66 -3.70 -4.74
N THR A 415 -30.22 -4.78 -5.27
CA THR A 415 -31.29 -5.55 -4.62
C THR A 415 -30.88 -7.01 -4.47
N ALA A 416 -31.37 -7.66 -3.42
CA ALA A 416 -31.21 -9.10 -3.22
C ALA A 416 -32.57 -9.73 -2.92
N TYR A 417 -32.87 -10.83 -3.61
CA TYR A 417 -34.09 -11.60 -3.43
C TYR A 417 -33.72 -12.99 -2.94
N LEU A 418 -34.40 -13.47 -1.89
CA LEU A 418 -34.17 -14.82 -1.39
C LEU A 418 -34.51 -15.83 -2.49
N ALA A 419 -33.51 -16.59 -2.92
CA ALA A 419 -33.68 -17.66 -3.91
C ALA A 419 -34.34 -18.88 -3.25
N ALA A 420 -34.77 -19.85 -4.08
CA ALA A 420 -35.39 -21.08 -3.59
C ALA A 420 -34.51 -21.77 -2.51
N PRO A 421 -35.11 -22.40 -1.48
CA PRO A 421 -34.35 -23.01 -0.39
C PRO A 421 -33.30 -24.00 -0.89
N SER A 422 -32.08 -23.90 -0.38
CA SER A 422 -31.02 -24.88 -0.63
C SER A 422 -30.87 -25.81 0.59
N ALA A 423 -30.35 -27.02 0.38
CA ALA A 423 -30.16 -28.00 1.45
C ALA A 423 -29.11 -27.59 2.51
N SER A 424 -28.27 -26.59 2.22
CA SER A 424 -27.20 -26.12 3.11
C SER A 424 -27.01 -24.59 2.98
N GLY A 425 -27.68 -23.82 3.82
CA GLY A 425 -27.56 -22.36 3.87
C GLY A 425 -28.65 -21.58 3.12
N ARG A 426 -28.40 -20.29 2.90
CA ARG A 426 -29.31 -19.37 2.19
C ARG A 426 -28.68 -18.87 0.90
N SER A 427 -29.49 -18.72 -0.13
CA SER A 427 -29.06 -18.17 -1.41
C SER A 427 -29.87 -16.93 -1.74
N PHE A 428 -29.23 -15.92 -2.33
CA PHE A 428 -29.90 -14.70 -2.77
C PHE A 428 -29.50 -14.36 -4.20
N ASP A 429 -30.50 -14.11 -5.04
CA ASP A 429 -30.28 -13.51 -6.36
C ASP A 429 -30.07 -12.01 -6.16
N VAL A 430 -28.87 -11.55 -6.48
CA VAL A 430 -28.44 -10.15 -6.33
C VAL A 430 -28.46 -9.49 -7.69
N LYS A 431 -29.03 -8.29 -7.78
CA LYS A 431 -29.08 -7.49 -9.02
C LYS A 431 -28.53 -6.09 -8.78
N ALA A 432 -27.63 -5.66 -9.65
CA ALA A 432 -27.17 -4.27 -9.68
C ALA A 432 -28.15 -3.41 -10.48
N GLY A 433 -28.59 -2.28 -9.91
CA GLY A 433 -29.40 -1.30 -10.61
C GLY A 433 -28.63 -0.63 -11.76
N ALA A 434 -29.36 -0.01 -12.70
CA ALA A 434 -28.76 0.73 -13.81
C ALA A 434 -27.96 1.96 -13.35
N ASP A 435 -28.38 2.57 -12.23
CA ASP A 435 -27.79 3.77 -11.64
C ASP A 435 -26.88 3.46 -10.43
N ALA A 436 -26.50 2.19 -10.24
CA ALA A 436 -25.67 1.80 -9.11
C ALA A 436 -24.27 2.43 -9.20
N ALA A 437 -23.85 3.08 -8.11
CA ALA A 437 -22.53 3.72 -8.03
C ALA A 437 -21.40 2.67 -8.03
N PHE A 438 -20.30 3.00 -8.69
CA PHE A 438 -19.11 2.13 -8.70
C PHE A 438 -18.47 2.09 -7.33
N SER A 439 -18.05 0.90 -6.89
CA SER A 439 -17.40 0.73 -5.58
C SER A 439 -16.17 1.63 -5.47
N PRO A 440 -15.95 2.36 -4.36
CA PRO A 440 -14.75 3.18 -4.19
C PRO A 440 -13.49 2.31 -4.23
N LEU A 441 -12.42 2.83 -4.84
CA LEU A 441 -11.12 2.16 -4.87
C LEU A 441 -10.41 2.24 -3.51
N TYR A 442 -10.49 3.39 -2.84
CA TYR A 442 -9.79 3.65 -1.59
C TYR A 442 -10.79 3.95 -0.47
N ARG A 443 -11.02 2.96 0.39
CA ARG A 443 -12.00 3.04 1.49
C ARG A 443 -11.37 3.64 2.74
N PRO A 444 -12.05 4.52 3.50
CA PRO A 444 -11.45 5.21 4.64
C PRO A 444 -11.18 4.31 5.85
N PHE A 445 -11.82 3.14 5.95
CA PHE A 445 -11.77 2.29 7.13
C PHE A 445 -11.86 0.80 6.78
N TRP A 446 -11.27 -0.03 7.64
CA TRP A 446 -11.41 -1.49 7.65
C TRP A 446 -11.48 -2.01 9.10
N SER A 447 -12.32 -3.02 9.35
CA SER A 447 -12.61 -3.57 10.68
C SER A 447 -12.27 -5.06 10.75
N ALA A 448 -11.57 -5.46 11.81
CA ALA A 448 -11.29 -6.88 12.07
C ALA A 448 -12.54 -7.68 12.50
N LEU A 449 -13.60 -7.00 12.95
CA LEU A 449 -14.89 -7.61 13.26
C LEU A 449 -15.78 -7.88 12.03
N GLY A 450 -15.29 -7.54 10.83
CA GLY A 450 -16.02 -7.67 9.57
C GLY A 450 -16.97 -6.51 9.29
N GLY A 451 -17.77 -6.66 8.24
CA GLY A 451 -18.63 -5.57 7.74
C GLY A 451 -17.89 -4.64 6.78
N ASN A 452 -16.86 -5.15 6.11
CA ASN A 452 -16.00 -4.39 5.22
C ASN A 452 -16.54 -4.37 3.79
N GLY A 453 -16.31 -3.27 3.08
CA GLY A 453 -16.80 -3.07 1.73
C GLY A 453 -18.21 -2.50 1.67
N ASP A 454 -18.79 -2.39 0.46
CA ASP A 454 -20.19 -1.99 0.31
C ASP A 454 -21.16 -3.18 0.38
N PHE A 455 -20.61 -4.40 0.40
CA PHE A 455 -21.39 -5.63 0.44
C PHE A 455 -20.78 -6.64 1.40
N TYR A 456 -21.53 -6.95 2.46
CA TYR A 456 -21.23 -7.97 3.44
C TYR A 456 -22.51 -8.68 3.91
N VAL A 457 -22.39 -9.67 4.79
CA VAL A 457 -23.54 -10.39 5.36
C VAL A 457 -23.69 -10.06 6.84
N ARG A 458 -24.89 -9.70 7.26
CA ARG A 458 -25.27 -9.57 8.67
C ARG A 458 -25.95 -10.84 9.14
N VAL A 459 -25.45 -11.42 10.23
CA VAL A 459 -26.02 -12.60 10.86
C VAL A 459 -26.58 -12.21 12.23
N THR A 460 -27.84 -12.59 12.49
CA THR A 460 -28.49 -12.44 13.79
C THR A 460 -28.93 -13.80 14.33
N ALA A 461 -28.76 -14.04 15.62
CA ALA A 461 -29.14 -15.28 16.28
C ALA A 461 -29.67 -15.04 17.70
N GLN A 462 -30.63 -15.86 18.13
CA GLN A 462 -31.32 -15.76 19.40
C GLN A 462 -30.73 -16.74 20.44
N PHE A 463 -30.34 -16.22 21.59
CA PHE A 463 -29.73 -16.93 22.71
C PHE A 463 -30.46 -16.60 24.01
N SER A 464 -31.27 -17.51 24.56
CA SER A 464 -31.89 -17.38 25.90
C SER A 464 -32.33 -15.95 26.30
N GLY A 465 -33.16 -15.31 25.47
CA GLY A 465 -33.68 -13.95 25.72
C GLY A 465 -32.80 -12.80 25.23
N TYR A 466 -31.63 -13.09 24.65
CA TYR A 466 -30.71 -12.11 24.05
C TYR A 466 -30.56 -12.35 22.54
N GLN A 467 -30.51 -11.29 21.74
CA GLN A 467 -30.28 -11.38 20.29
C GLN A 467 -28.88 -10.86 19.97
N ALA A 468 -28.00 -11.75 19.51
CA ALA A 468 -26.67 -11.40 19.06
C ALA A 468 -26.67 -11.05 17.56
N GLN A 469 -25.76 -10.16 17.16
CA GLN A 469 -25.54 -9.80 15.77
C GLN A 469 -24.05 -9.66 15.44
N ALA A 470 -23.60 -10.25 14.34
CA ALA A 470 -22.26 -10.04 13.79
C ALA A 470 -22.30 -9.81 12.28
N HIS A 471 -21.23 -9.19 11.76
CA HIS A 471 -21.04 -8.90 10.34
C HIS A 471 -19.91 -9.77 9.78
N PHE A 472 -20.05 -10.22 8.54
CA PHE A 472 -19.11 -11.11 7.89
C PHE A 472 -18.83 -10.64 6.47
N ASP A 473 -17.55 -10.48 6.15
CA ASP A 473 -17.10 -10.13 4.81
C ASP A 473 -17.35 -11.27 3.82
N LEU A 474 -17.43 -10.92 2.54
CA LEU A 474 -17.47 -11.90 1.47
C LEU A 474 -16.10 -12.58 1.29
N ALA A 475 -16.11 -13.80 0.76
CA ALA A 475 -14.91 -14.59 0.55
C ALA A 475 -13.91 -13.95 -0.44
N GLU A 476 -14.44 -13.25 -1.44
CA GLU A 476 -13.73 -12.39 -2.40
C GLU A 476 -14.31 -10.97 -2.28
N GLN A 477 -13.48 -9.94 -2.46
CA GLN A 477 -13.93 -8.55 -2.34
C GLN A 477 -14.96 -8.22 -3.43
N PHE A 478 -16.08 -7.64 -3.02
CA PHE A 478 -17.09 -7.13 -3.95
C PHE A 478 -16.61 -5.86 -4.64
N ALA A 479 -16.82 -5.78 -5.96
CA ALA A 479 -16.65 -4.55 -6.72
C ALA A 479 -17.77 -4.36 -7.73
N LEU A 480 -18.37 -3.16 -7.72
CA LEU A 480 -19.24 -2.70 -8.80
C LEU A 480 -18.41 -1.84 -9.76
N VAL A 481 -18.28 -2.28 -11.01
CA VAL A 481 -17.47 -1.63 -12.06
C VAL A 481 -18.32 -1.24 -13.26
N PRO A 482 -17.84 -0.33 -14.13
CA PRO A 482 -18.53 -0.03 -15.39
C PRO A 482 -18.80 -1.28 -16.24
N ALA A 483 -19.97 -1.34 -16.88
CA ALA A 483 -20.35 -2.43 -17.78
C ALA A 483 -19.49 -2.51 -19.05
N GLN A 484 -18.82 -1.41 -19.38
CA GLN A 484 -17.92 -1.31 -20.53
C GLN A 484 -16.56 -0.80 -20.07
N SER A 485 -15.51 -1.32 -20.71
CA SER A 485 -14.15 -0.80 -20.56
C SER A 485 -13.45 -0.76 -21.91
N VAL A 486 -12.49 0.15 -22.03
CA VAL A 486 -11.72 0.37 -23.25
C VAL A 486 -10.26 0.14 -22.95
N ARG A 487 -9.57 -0.55 -23.87
CA ARG A 487 -8.12 -0.72 -23.84
C ARG A 487 -7.54 -0.32 -25.19
N ILE A 488 -6.55 0.57 -25.14
CA ILE A 488 -5.84 1.11 -26.28
C ILE A 488 -4.41 0.60 -26.25
N GLU A 489 -3.98 -0.01 -27.35
CA GLU A 489 -2.63 -0.53 -27.50
C GLU A 489 -1.96 0.03 -28.76
N PRO A 490 -0.73 0.57 -28.65
CA PRO A 490 -0.01 0.83 -27.40
C PRO A 490 -0.66 1.97 -26.58
N GLU A 491 -0.45 1.95 -25.26
CA GLU A 491 -0.95 2.98 -24.33
C GLU A 491 -0.29 4.37 -24.51
N ALA A 492 0.87 4.39 -25.16
CA ALA A 492 1.57 5.60 -25.55
C ALA A 492 2.37 5.39 -26.84
N LEU A 493 2.44 6.43 -27.65
CA LEU A 493 3.24 6.49 -28.87
C LEU A 493 4.35 7.53 -28.74
N ILE A 494 5.54 7.17 -29.22
CA ILE A 494 6.67 8.10 -29.37
C ILE A 494 6.73 8.50 -30.84
N VAL A 495 6.46 9.78 -31.13
CA VAL A 495 6.37 10.29 -32.50
C VAL A 495 7.60 11.16 -32.82
N PRO A 496 8.48 10.72 -33.71
CA PRO A 496 9.61 11.53 -34.16
C PRO A 496 9.12 12.66 -35.09
N LEU A 497 9.55 13.90 -34.83
CA LEU A 497 9.16 15.06 -35.63
C LEU A 497 9.97 15.23 -36.93
N ASP A 498 11.11 14.56 -37.05
CA ASP A 498 12.01 14.65 -38.20
C ASP A 498 11.62 13.69 -39.36
N GLN A 499 10.69 12.76 -39.11
CA GLN A 499 10.17 11.81 -40.11
C GLN A 499 8.95 12.37 -40.86
N ALA A 500 9.19 13.33 -41.76
CA ALA A 500 8.13 14.02 -42.50
C ALA A 500 7.18 13.10 -43.31
N ASP A 501 7.60 11.87 -43.63
CA ASP A 501 6.81 10.92 -44.42
C ASP A 501 5.88 10.04 -43.56
N GLN A 502 6.13 9.91 -42.24
CA GLN A 502 5.30 9.10 -41.34
C GLN A 502 4.33 10.00 -40.56
N MET A 503 3.08 10.04 -41.02
CA MET A 503 2.01 10.85 -40.40
C MET A 503 0.93 10.01 -39.71
N GLN A 504 1.09 8.68 -39.73
CA GLN A 504 0.08 7.73 -39.27
C GLN A 504 0.72 6.60 -38.46
N TRP A 505 0.07 6.22 -37.36
CA TRP A 505 0.50 5.12 -36.48
C TRP A 505 -0.67 4.19 -36.17
N PRO A 506 -0.49 2.87 -36.30
CA PRO A 506 -1.54 1.91 -35.95
C PRO A 506 -1.78 1.94 -34.43
N VAL A 507 -3.06 1.87 -34.06
CA VAL A 507 -3.55 1.76 -32.70
C VAL A 507 -4.62 0.68 -32.68
N HIS A 508 -4.60 -0.19 -31.69
CA HIS A 508 -5.63 -1.18 -31.48
C HIS A 508 -6.55 -0.74 -30.35
N VAL A 509 -7.86 -0.82 -30.58
CA VAL A 509 -8.88 -0.42 -29.59
C VAL A 509 -9.76 -1.62 -29.29
N THR A 510 -9.67 -2.13 -28.07
CA THR A 510 -10.51 -3.21 -27.58
C THR A 510 -11.58 -2.66 -26.65
N VAL A 511 -12.85 -2.94 -26.96
CA VAL A 511 -13.99 -2.64 -26.08
C VAL A 511 -14.47 -3.94 -25.45
N SER A 512 -14.47 -4.00 -24.12
CA SER A 512 -15.09 -5.09 -23.36
C SER A 512 -16.52 -4.71 -22.96
N GLY A 513 -17.44 -5.69 -22.97
CA GLY A 513 -18.87 -5.46 -22.79
C GLY A 513 -19.59 -5.20 -24.10
N ASP A 514 -20.66 -4.40 -24.06
CA ASP A 514 -21.42 -4.03 -25.25
C ASP A 514 -20.55 -3.24 -26.23
N GLN A 515 -20.53 -3.65 -27.50
CA GLN A 515 -19.73 -2.99 -28.53
C GLN A 515 -20.36 -1.64 -28.88
N GLN A 516 -19.70 -0.56 -28.45
CA GLN A 516 -20.08 0.82 -28.76
C GLN A 516 -18.88 1.57 -29.36
N PRO A 517 -19.10 2.53 -30.27
CA PRO A 517 -18.02 3.34 -30.82
C PRO A 517 -17.28 4.11 -29.73
N VAL A 518 -15.95 4.02 -29.74
CA VAL A 518 -15.07 4.82 -28.87
C VAL A 518 -14.82 6.16 -29.55
N ARG A 519 -15.17 7.26 -28.91
CA ARG A 519 -14.85 8.61 -29.41
C ARG A 519 -13.55 9.09 -28.80
N PHE A 520 -12.63 9.55 -29.63
CA PHE A 520 -11.42 10.23 -29.20
C PHE A 520 -11.65 11.74 -29.19
N ILE A 521 -11.31 12.38 -28.08
CA ILE A 521 -11.35 13.82 -27.91
C ILE A 521 -9.89 14.28 -27.91
N SER A 522 -9.51 15.00 -28.96
CA SER A 522 -8.16 15.53 -29.13
C SER A 522 -8.05 16.98 -28.68
N ASP A 523 -6.90 17.29 -28.12
CA ASP A 523 -6.25 18.59 -28.18
C ASP A 523 -5.12 18.58 -29.23
N GLY A 524 -4.71 19.75 -29.74
CA GLY A 524 -3.52 19.87 -30.59
C GLY A 524 -3.64 19.36 -32.04
N GLY A 525 -4.84 19.00 -32.53
CA GLY A 525 -5.08 18.64 -33.94
C GLY A 525 -4.78 17.19 -34.31
N TRP A 526 -4.42 16.36 -33.33
CA TRP A 526 -4.33 14.92 -33.50
C TRP A 526 -5.71 14.30 -33.75
N SER A 527 -5.78 13.21 -34.50
CA SER A 527 -7.06 12.54 -34.73
C SER A 527 -6.88 11.04 -34.83
N VAL A 528 -7.95 10.29 -34.57
CA VAL A 528 -7.94 8.83 -34.72
C VAL A 528 -8.99 8.44 -35.75
N ALA A 529 -8.53 7.90 -36.88
CA ALA A 529 -9.39 7.28 -37.88
C ALA A 529 -9.67 5.83 -37.46
N GLN A 530 -10.93 5.41 -37.41
CA GLN A 530 -11.32 4.06 -37.01
C GLN A 530 -11.99 3.31 -38.16
N LYS A 531 -11.63 2.03 -38.32
CA LYS A 531 -12.26 1.10 -39.26
C LYS A 531 -12.24 -0.32 -38.68
N GLU A 532 -13.41 -0.92 -38.45
CA GLU A 532 -13.57 -2.34 -38.10
C GLU A 532 -12.64 -2.86 -36.97
N GLY A 533 -12.43 -2.07 -35.90
CA GLY A 533 -11.58 -2.46 -34.74
C GLY A 533 -10.10 -2.06 -34.87
N ASP A 534 -9.67 -1.67 -36.07
CA ASP A 534 -8.39 -1.02 -36.30
C ASP A 534 -8.56 0.50 -36.16
N ALA A 535 -7.66 1.12 -35.40
CA ALA A 535 -7.56 2.56 -35.27
C ALA A 535 -6.22 3.03 -35.82
N THR A 536 -6.19 4.23 -36.37
CA THR A 536 -4.96 4.86 -36.85
C THR A 536 -4.90 6.26 -36.31
N LEU A 537 -3.89 6.53 -35.48
CA LEU A 537 -3.57 7.87 -35.07
C LEU A 537 -3.01 8.63 -36.27
N CYS A 538 -3.56 9.81 -36.54
CA CYS A 538 -3.10 10.73 -37.58
C CYS A 538 -2.56 12.01 -36.93
N ALA A 539 -1.35 12.40 -37.32
CA ALA A 539 -0.77 13.69 -36.94
C ALA A 539 -1.44 14.87 -37.66
N PRO A 540 -1.49 16.06 -37.04
CA PRO A 540 -1.81 17.29 -37.76
C PRO A 540 -0.74 17.59 -38.82
N GLU A 541 -1.04 18.42 -39.82
CA GLU A 541 -0.08 18.75 -40.91
C GLU A 541 1.28 19.27 -40.42
N LYS A 542 1.30 19.91 -39.25
CA LYS A 542 2.52 20.41 -38.58
C LYS A 542 2.48 20.02 -37.11
N PRO A 543 2.93 18.82 -36.74
CA PRO A 543 2.95 18.39 -35.34
C PRO A 543 3.93 19.24 -34.54
N ALA A 544 3.47 19.74 -33.39
CA ALA A 544 4.33 20.44 -32.43
C ALA A 544 4.97 19.44 -31.47
N ALA A 545 6.15 19.78 -30.93
CA ALA A 545 6.76 19.00 -29.86
C ALA A 545 5.94 19.11 -28.57
N GLY A 546 5.81 17.99 -27.85
CA GLY A 546 5.12 17.94 -26.57
C GLY A 546 4.40 16.62 -26.31
N LEU A 547 3.85 16.52 -25.09
CA LEU A 547 2.95 15.44 -24.69
C LEU A 547 1.50 15.86 -24.98
N PHE A 548 0.80 15.06 -25.78
CA PHE A 548 -0.63 15.23 -26.10
C PHE A 548 -1.42 14.05 -25.55
N GLN A 549 -2.67 14.30 -25.15
CA GLN A 549 -3.51 13.31 -24.49
C GLN A 549 -4.88 13.26 -25.15
N LEU A 550 -5.17 12.14 -25.81
CA LEU A 550 -6.48 11.92 -26.40
C LEU A 550 -7.35 11.20 -25.39
N LYS A 551 -8.25 11.95 -24.75
CA LYS A 551 -9.27 11.39 -23.87
C LYS A 551 -10.24 10.56 -24.68
N THR A 552 -10.71 9.47 -24.11
CA THR A 552 -11.68 8.61 -24.79
C THR A 552 -13.03 8.60 -24.09
N GLN A 553 -14.09 8.48 -24.90
CA GLN A 553 -15.46 8.39 -24.42
C GLN A 553 -16.19 7.22 -25.07
N ILE A 554 -17.06 6.57 -24.30
CA ILE A 554 -17.97 5.52 -24.76
C ILE A 554 -19.38 5.89 -24.30
N ALA A 555 -20.35 5.86 -25.22
CA ALA A 555 -21.73 6.29 -24.96
C ALA A 555 -21.85 7.69 -24.29
N GLY A 556 -20.95 8.62 -24.62
CA GLY A 556 -20.95 9.99 -24.08
C GLY A 556 -20.40 10.13 -22.65
N ARG A 557 -19.85 9.08 -22.07
CA ARG A 557 -19.14 9.10 -20.77
C ARG A 557 -17.65 8.84 -20.98
N ASP A 558 -16.82 9.32 -20.07
CA ASP A 558 -15.38 9.03 -20.11
C ASP A 558 -15.16 7.51 -20.04
N ALA A 559 -14.42 7.00 -21.01
CA ALA A 559 -14.09 5.59 -21.06
C ALA A 559 -13.04 5.27 -20.01
N VAL A 560 -13.15 4.08 -19.44
CA VAL A 560 -12.23 3.60 -18.40
C VAL A 560 -11.52 2.34 -18.85
N ARG A 561 -10.30 2.18 -18.37
CA ARG A 561 -9.59 0.91 -18.33
C ARG A 561 -9.95 0.18 -17.04
N LEU A 562 -10.17 -1.12 -17.15
CA LEU A 562 -10.25 -2.01 -15.99
C LEU A 562 -9.03 -2.93 -16.01
N THR A 563 -8.21 -2.83 -14.98
CA THR A 563 -7.00 -3.64 -14.81
C THR A 563 -7.21 -4.58 -13.62
N PRO A 564 -7.45 -5.88 -13.84
CA PRO A 564 -7.48 -6.86 -12.77
C PRO A 564 -6.07 -7.02 -12.18
N ILE A 565 -5.94 -6.87 -10.87
CA ILE A 565 -4.72 -7.13 -10.11
C ILE A 565 -4.99 -8.38 -9.28
N THR A 566 -4.27 -9.46 -9.53
CA THR A 566 -4.52 -10.76 -8.91
C THR A 566 -3.24 -11.35 -8.37
N TYR A 567 -3.16 -11.53 -7.06
CA TYR A 567 -2.07 -12.22 -6.39
C TYR A 567 -2.60 -13.22 -5.35
N PRO A 568 -1.93 -14.36 -5.12
CA PRO A 568 -2.44 -15.39 -4.20
C PRO A 568 -2.77 -14.89 -2.79
N HIS A 569 -2.00 -13.94 -2.26
CA HIS A 569 -2.12 -13.46 -0.88
C HIS A 569 -3.21 -12.40 -0.67
N ILE A 570 -3.63 -11.67 -1.71
CA ILE A 570 -4.68 -10.64 -1.64
C ILE A 570 -5.96 -10.96 -2.42
N GLY A 571 -5.95 -12.06 -3.19
CA GLY A 571 -7.03 -12.37 -4.12
C GLY A 571 -7.03 -11.44 -5.33
N GLN A 572 -8.22 -11.11 -5.83
CA GLN A 572 -8.40 -10.21 -6.98
C GLN A 572 -8.98 -8.87 -6.53
N VAL A 573 -8.39 -7.79 -7.03
CA VAL A 573 -8.96 -6.44 -7.02
C VAL A 573 -8.99 -5.87 -8.44
N ILE A 574 -9.88 -4.92 -8.72
CA ILE A 574 -9.96 -4.27 -10.03
C ILE A 574 -9.61 -2.81 -9.88
N TYR A 575 -8.48 -2.40 -10.46
CA TYR A 575 -8.14 -1.00 -10.60
C TYR A 575 -8.88 -0.42 -11.80
N ARG A 576 -9.43 0.78 -11.64
CA ARG A 576 -10.05 1.54 -12.74
C ARG A 576 -9.37 2.88 -12.89
N GLU A 577 -9.15 3.28 -14.13
CA GLU A 577 -8.61 4.59 -14.46
C GLU A 577 -9.17 5.09 -15.80
N PRO A 578 -9.18 6.40 -16.06
CA PRO A 578 -9.55 6.93 -17.37
C PRO A 578 -8.65 6.34 -18.47
N GLU A 579 -9.24 5.91 -19.58
CA GLU A 579 -8.48 5.42 -20.73
C GLU A 579 -8.06 6.59 -21.63
N ILE A 580 -6.76 6.82 -21.72
CA ILE A 580 -6.15 7.95 -22.43
C ILE A 580 -5.06 7.41 -23.36
N LEU A 581 -5.12 7.80 -24.64
CA LEU A 581 -4.00 7.58 -25.57
C LEU A 581 -3.01 8.73 -25.43
N ASN A 582 -1.81 8.42 -24.95
CA ASN A 582 -0.74 9.41 -24.82
C ASN A 582 0.14 9.45 -26.08
N ILE A 583 0.54 10.65 -26.49
CA ILE A 583 1.38 10.87 -27.66
C ILE A 583 2.51 11.80 -27.25
N LEU A 584 3.74 11.29 -27.23
CA LEU A 584 4.92 12.12 -27.03
C LEU A 584 5.55 12.42 -28.38
N ALA A 585 5.32 13.62 -28.90
CA ALA A 585 5.97 14.08 -30.13
C ALA A 585 7.26 14.82 -29.78
N LEU A 586 8.40 14.36 -30.30
CA LEU A 586 9.69 14.99 -30.03
C LEU A 586 10.65 14.94 -31.22
N ASP A 587 11.56 15.90 -31.28
CA ASP A 587 12.73 15.88 -32.18
C ASP A 587 13.77 14.91 -31.57
N LEU A 588 13.59 13.61 -31.84
CA LEU A 588 14.41 12.54 -31.29
C LEU A 588 15.32 11.96 -32.34
N LYS A 589 16.62 12.19 -32.19
CA LYS A 589 17.63 11.52 -33.00
C LYS A 589 18.03 10.21 -32.33
N LEU A 590 18.03 9.14 -33.12
CA LEU A 590 18.50 7.83 -32.69
C LEU A 590 19.85 7.47 -33.31
N PRO A 591 20.72 6.75 -32.59
CA PRO A 591 21.95 6.22 -33.17
C PRO A 591 21.65 5.23 -34.30
N GLN A 592 22.20 5.49 -35.49
CA GLN A 592 21.95 4.67 -36.68
C GLN A 592 22.60 3.29 -36.55
N GLY A 593 21.85 2.24 -36.89
CA GLY A 593 22.36 0.86 -36.89
C GLY A 593 22.68 0.29 -35.50
N ALA A 594 22.30 0.97 -34.42
CA ALA A 594 22.51 0.50 -33.06
C ALA A 594 21.70 -0.77 -32.78
N LYS A 595 22.37 -1.79 -32.27
CA LYS A 595 21.78 -3.06 -31.81
C LYS A 595 21.90 -3.13 -30.30
N ILE A 596 20.77 -3.07 -29.63
CA ILE A 596 20.70 -2.93 -28.18
C ILE A 596 20.35 -4.26 -27.54
N GLY A 597 21.23 -4.76 -26.67
CA GLY A 597 20.88 -5.84 -25.75
C GLY A 597 20.29 -5.27 -24.46
N TYR A 598 19.05 -5.60 -24.12
CA TYR A 598 18.46 -5.21 -22.83
C TYR A 598 18.49 -6.38 -21.84
N ILE A 599 19.03 -6.17 -20.64
CA ILE A 599 19.00 -7.15 -19.55
C ILE A 599 18.00 -6.66 -18.51
N GLY A 600 16.73 -7.01 -18.71
CA GLY A 600 15.66 -6.75 -17.75
C GLY A 600 15.56 -7.80 -16.63
N GLY A 601 14.81 -7.44 -15.58
CA GLY A 601 14.41 -8.32 -14.49
C GLY A 601 12.93 -8.13 -14.06
N GLY A 602 12.12 -7.44 -14.86
CA GLY A 602 10.72 -7.12 -14.55
C GLY A 602 10.52 -5.91 -13.62
N ALA A 603 11.59 -5.32 -13.07
CA ALA A 603 11.53 -4.16 -12.19
C ALA A 603 11.23 -2.83 -12.92
N ASP A 604 11.48 -2.76 -14.22
CA ASP A 604 11.26 -1.59 -15.07
C ASP A 604 10.88 -1.94 -16.52
N ARG A 605 10.59 -0.92 -17.33
CA ARG A 605 10.16 -1.03 -18.73
C ARG A 605 11.09 -0.30 -19.72
N ALA A 606 12.34 -0.01 -19.36
CA ALA A 606 13.26 0.75 -20.21
C ALA A 606 13.50 0.08 -21.58
N GLY A 607 13.63 -1.25 -21.63
CA GLY A 607 13.75 -2.03 -22.86
C GLY A 607 12.56 -1.83 -23.82
N LEU A 608 11.33 -1.83 -23.30
CA LEU A 608 10.12 -1.54 -24.07
C LEU A 608 10.17 -0.14 -24.69
N TRP A 609 10.57 0.86 -23.91
CA TRP A 609 10.62 2.24 -24.39
C TRP A 609 11.71 2.45 -25.44
N LEU A 610 12.89 1.83 -25.27
CA LEU A 610 13.94 1.82 -26.30
C LEU A 610 13.41 1.28 -27.63
N SER A 611 12.64 0.18 -27.59
CA SER A 611 12.00 -0.38 -28.78
C SER A 611 10.94 0.57 -29.37
N ARG A 612 10.09 1.17 -28.53
CA ARG A 612 9.05 2.13 -28.97
C ARG A 612 9.59 3.43 -29.54
N MET A 613 10.81 3.83 -29.18
CA MET A 613 11.51 4.95 -29.81
C MET A 613 11.92 4.62 -31.26
N GLY A 614 12.08 3.33 -31.59
CA GLY A 614 12.50 2.86 -32.91
C GLY A 614 13.87 2.18 -32.95
N LEU A 615 14.47 1.81 -31.80
CA LEU A 615 15.74 1.08 -31.75
C LEU A 615 15.55 -0.44 -31.96
N ASP A 616 16.58 -1.10 -32.51
CA ASP A 616 16.66 -2.57 -32.62
C ASP A 616 17.07 -3.15 -31.25
N VAL A 617 16.08 -3.55 -30.46
CA VAL A 617 16.26 -4.05 -29.08
C VAL A 617 16.02 -5.55 -29.02
N THR A 618 16.98 -6.28 -28.44
CA THR A 618 16.85 -7.69 -28.09
C THR A 618 16.87 -7.84 -26.57
N GLU A 619 15.81 -8.43 -26.01
CA GLU A 619 15.80 -8.88 -24.60
C GLU A 619 16.76 -10.06 -24.40
N LEU A 620 17.72 -9.90 -23.50
CA LEU A 620 18.80 -10.87 -23.28
C LEU A 620 18.39 -11.96 -22.28
N GLU A 621 17.96 -13.09 -22.82
CA GLU A 621 17.78 -14.36 -22.12
C GLU A 621 19.12 -15.01 -21.69
N PRO A 622 19.12 -15.99 -20.76
CA PRO A 622 20.33 -16.68 -20.31
C PRO A 622 21.21 -17.23 -21.45
N LYS A 623 20.58 -17.73 -22.52
CA LYS A 623 21.30 -18.24 -23.71
C LYS A 623 22.09 -17.15 -24.45
N HIS A 624 21.60 -15.91 -24.46
CA HIS A 624 22.30 -14.77 -25.06
C HIS A 624 23.51 -14.38 -24.21
N LEU A 625 23.34 -14.33 -22.88
CA LEU A 625 24.41 -14.01 -21.91
C LEU A 625 25.51 -15.09 -21.86
N ALA A 626 25.20 -16.32 -22.26
CA ALA A 626 26.16 -17.39 -22.44
C ALA A 626 26.92 -17.34 -23.78
N GLY A 627 26.40 -16.61 -24.77
CA GLY A 627 26.93 -16.52 -26.14
C GLY A 627 27.88 -15.35 -26.37
N ASP A 628 28.05 -14.98 -27.65
CA ASP A 628 28.86 -13.83 -28.06
C ASP A 628 28.05 -12.53 -27.95
N LEU A 629 28.54 -11.62 -27.11
CA LEU A 629 27.92 -10.32 -26.85
C LEU A 629 28.34 -9.24 -27.86
N GLN A 630 29.36 -9.49 -28.70
CA GLN A 630 29.90 -8.51 -29.66
C GLN A 630 28.94 -8.14 -30.79
N HIS A 631 27.84 -8.88 -30.96
CA HIS A 631 26.80 -8.53 -31.91
C HIS A 631 25.97 -7.30 -31.50
N PHE A 632 26.04 -6.88 -30.23
CA PHE A 632 25.37 -5.68 -29.71
C PHE A 632 26.31 -4.48 -29.70
N THR A 633 25.85 -3.34 -30.23
CA THR A 633 26.60 -2.08 -30.14
C THR A 633 26.56 -1.51 -28.73
N ALA A 634 25.45 -1.71 -28.02
CA ALA A 634 25.33 -1.40 -26.60
C ALA A 634 24.50 -2.46 -25.87
N ILE A 635 24.85 -2.69 -24.60
CA ILE A 635 24.07 -3.51 -23.67
C ILE A 635 23.63 -2.63 -22.51
N VAL A 636 22.34 -2.65 -22.18
CA VAL A 636 21.76 -1.91 -21.06
C VAL A 636 21.32 -2.91 -20.00
N VAL A 637 21.82 -2.74 -18.78
CA VAL A 637 21.38 -3.49 -17.60
C VAL A 637 20.31 -2.69 -16.87
N GLY A 638 19.11 -3.26 -16.77
CA GLY A 638 17.96 -2.65 -16.09
C GLY A 638 18.18 -2.46 -14.59
N ILE A 639 17.26 -1.75 -13.92
CA ILE A 639 17.37 -1.54 -12.47
C ILE A 639 17.23 -2.88 -11.73
N PHE A 640 17.99 -3.03 -10.65
CA PHE A 640 17.97 -4.22 -9.78
C PHE A 640 18.29 -5.56 -10.45
N ALA A 641 18.64 -5.57 -11.74
CA ALA A 641 18.82 -6.80 -12.51
C ALA A 641 19.87 -7.73 -11.89
N PHE A 642 20.97 -7.20 -11.33
CA PHE A 642 21.98 -8.04 -10.63
C PHE A 642 21.43 -8.74 -9.38
N GLY A 643 20.43 -8.16 -8.71
CA GLY A 643 19.79 -8.76 -7.55
C GLY A 643 18.72 -9.79 -7.92
N ILE A 644 18.12 -9.63 -9.11
CA ILE A 644 17.01 -10.47 -9.59
C ILE A 644 17.50 -11.65 -10.43
N ARG A 645 18.61 -11.49 -11.17
CA ARG A 645 19.08 -12.45 -12.17
C ARG A 645 20.42 -13.10 -11.82
N PRO A 646 20.42 -14.36 -11.36
CA PRO A 646 21.65 -15.11 -11.08
C PRO A 646 22.54 -15.29 -12.31
N ASP A 647 21.94 -15.49 -13.48
CA ASP A 647 22.67 -15.72 -14.73
C ASP A 647 23.39 -14.46 -15.24
N LEU A 648 22.88 -13.27 -14.93
CA LEU A 648 23.58 -12.01 -15.13
C LEU A 648 24.84 -11.93 -14.25
N ALA A 649 24.74 -12.30 -12.97
CA ALA A 649 25.89 -12.31 -12.07
C ALA A 649 27.00 -13.26 -12.58
N GLU A 650 26.64 -14.42 -13.12
CA GLU A 650 27.57 -15.37 -13.77
C GLU A 650 28.18 -14.82 -15.07
N ALA A 651 27.43 -14.02 -15.83
CA ALA A 651 27.87 -13.42 -17.09
C ALA A 651 28.79 -12.18 -16.93
N THR A 652 29.01 -11.70 -15.70
CA THR A 652 29.78 -10.47 -15.40
C THR A 652 31.14 -10.43 -16.09
N ALA A 653 31.91 -11.53 -16.06
CA ALA A 653 33.23 -11.58 -16.72
C ALA A 653 33.13 -11.43 -18.25
N ARG A 654 32.05 -11.93 -18.87
CA ARG A 654 31.80 -11.72 -20.31
C ARG A 654 31.38 -10.30 -20.61
N LEU A 655 30.61 -9.65 -19.73
CA LEU A 655 30.28 -8.23 -19.86
C LEU A 655 31.54 -7.35 -19.77
N HIS A 656 32.48 -7.69 -18.90
CA HIS A 656 33.77 -6.99 -18.82
C HIS A 656 34.56 -7.17 -20.12
N ALA A 657 34.69 -8.42 -20.60
CA ALA A 657 35.35 -8.70 -21.88
C ALA A 657 34.63 -8.02 -23.08
N TYR A 658 33.30 -7.90 -23.02
CA TYR A 658 32.51 -7.17 -24.02
C TYR A 658 32.96 -5.70 -24.10
N VAL A 659 33.02 -5.03 -22.96
CA VAL A 659 33.49 -3.64 -22.85
C VAL A 659 34.95 -3.51 -23.31
N GLU A 660 35.85 -4.36 -22.82
CA GLU A 660 37.28 -4.28 -23.18
C GLU A 660 37.51 -4.39 -24.70
N ASN A 661 36.65 -5.15 -25.40
CA ASN A 661 36.76 -5.41 -26.84
C ASN A 661 35.98 -4.44 -27.73
N GLY A 662 35.38 -3.38 -27.18
CA GLY A 662 34.74 -2.32 -27.97
C GLY A 662 33.26 -2.09 -27.69
N GLY A 663 32.64 -2.95 -26.88
CA GLY A 663 31.24 -2.82 -26.50
C GLY A 663 30.95 -1.62 -25.60
N HIS A 664 29.72 -1.10 -25.67
CA HIS A 664 29.24 -0.09 -24.72
C HIS A 664 28.28 -0.72 -23.71
N LEU A 665 28.69 -0.78 -22.45
CA LEU A 665 27.81 -1.22 -21.35
C LEU A 665 27.20 -0.01 -20.64
N VAL A 666 25.88 0.00 -20.51
CA VAL A 666 25.14 0.96 -19.68
C VAL A 666 24.53 0.21 -18.51
N THR A 667 24.79 0.65 -17.28
CA THR A 667 24.14 0.11 -16.08
C THR A 667 23.23 1.16 -15.46
N LEU A 668 21.93 0.84 -15.34
CA LEU A 668 21.02 1.61 -14.51
C LEU A 668 21.29 1.31 -13.03
N TYR A 669 20.65 2.06 -12.12
CA TYR A 669 20.98 1.99 -10.70
C TYR A 669 20.65 0.64 -10.07
N HIS A 670 21.40 0.33 -9.00
CA HIS A 670 21.22 -0.83 -8.15
C HIS A 670 21.29 -0.39 -6.68
N ARG A 671 20.76 -1.19 -5.77
CA ARG A 671 20.99 -1.04 -4.33
C ARG A 671 22.32 -1.69 -3.96
N PRO A 672 22.98 -1.26 -2.88
CA PRO A 672 24.12 -1.99 -2.32
C PRO A 672 23.82 -3.46 -2.03
N THR A 673 22.56 -3.78 -1.73
CA THR A 673 22.07 -5.13 -1.39
C THR A 673 21.67 -5.99 -2.59
N ASP A 674 21.65 -5.46 -3.82
CA ASP A 674 21.30 -6.21 -5.04
C ASP A 674 22.45 -7.09 -5.56
N GLY A 675 23.29 -7.61 -4.66
CA GLY A 675 24.49 -8.36 -5.03
C GLY A 675 25.57 -7.50 -5.72
N TRP A 676 25.45 -6.17 -5.68
CA TRP A 676 26.43 -5.25 -6.26
C TRP A 676 27.76 -5.32 -5.50
N LYS A 677 28.80 -5.85 -6.15
CA LYS A 677 30.16 -5.93 -5.60
C LYS A 677 31.00 -4.82 -6.23
N PRO A 678 31.40 -3.77 -5.48
CA PRO A 678 32.03 -2.58 -6.07
C PRO A 678 33.24 -2.84 -6.96
N ALA A 679 34.02 -3.89 -6.67
CA ALA A 679 35.22 -4.25 -7.41
C ALA A 679 35.03 -5.36 -8.46
N ALA A 680 33.84 -5.95 -8.56
CA ALA A 680 33.61 -7.12 -9.42
C ALA A 680 32.40 -6.97 -10.35
N THR A 681 31.35 -6.28 -9.93
CA THR A 681 30.16 -6.06 -10.76
C THR A 681 30.45 -5.11 -11.93
N PRO A 682 30.86 -3.85 -11.70
CA PRO A 682 31.27 -2.95 -12.78
C PRO A 682 32.65 -3.36 -13.34
N PRO A 683 32.97 -3.05 -14.62
CA PRO A 683 34.28 -3.35 -15.21
C PRO A 683 35.48 -2.68 -14.51
N ARG A 684 35.23 -1.56 -13.81
CA ARG A 684 36.18 -0.85 -12.94
C ARG A 684 35.43 -0.39 -11.69
N HIS A 685 36.14 -0.15 -10.58
CA HIS A 685 35.54 0.07 -9.28
C HIS A 685 34.43 1.15 -9.29
N ILE A 686 33.23 0.81 -8.81
CA ILE A 686 32.15 1.77 -8.49
C ILE A 686 31.46 1.29 -7.21
N LYS A 687 31.45 2.13 -6.18
CA LYS A 687 30.75 1.89 -4.91
C LYS A 687 29.48 2.72 -4.84
N ILE A 688 28.34 2.05 -4.75
CA ILE A 688 27.04 2.68 -4.50
C ILE A 688 26.99 3.21 -3.07
N GLY A 689 26.48 4.43 -2.89
CA GLY A 689 26.41 5.07 -1.58
C GLY A 689 25.38 4.46 -0.63
N SER A 690 25.66 4.54 0.67
CA SER A 690 24.81 4.11 1.78
C SER A 690 25.02 5.02 3.00
N PRO A 691 23.99 5.32 3.82
CA PRO A 691 22.59 4.93 3.66
C PRO A 691 21.95 5.64 2.46
N SER A 692 20.95 5.01 1.85
CA SER A 692 20.45 5.48 0.55
C SER A 692 19.80 6.87 0.60
N LEU A 693 19.34 7.33 1.77
CA LEU A 693 18.83 8.69 1.97
C LEU A 693 19.89 9.76 1.65
N ARG A 694 21.18 9.50 1.92
CA ARG A 694 22.27 10.47 1.67
C ARG A 694 22.77 10.50 0.21
N TRP A 695 22.39 9.49 -0.56
CA TRP A 695 22.89 9.27 -1.93
C TRP A 695 21.74 9.24 -2.92
N ARG A 696 20.86 10.25 -2.84
CA ARG A 696 19.72 10.47 -3.74
C ARG A 696 19.37 11.95 -3.78
N VAL A 697 18.67 12.38 -4.83
CA VAL A 697 18.12 13.73 -4.95
C VAL A 697 16.62 13.61 -5.22
N THR A 698 15.82 14.02 -4.25
CA THR A 698 14.39 13.74 -4.16
C THR A 698 13.52 14.82 -4.78
N ASP A 699 14.02 16.05 -4.87
CA ASP A 699 13.30 17.14 -5.51
C ASP A 699 13.35 17.00 -7.05
N PRO A 700 12.21 16.77 -7.73
CA PRO A 700 12.17 16.71 -9.19
C PRO A 700 12.63 18.01 -9.87
N ALA A 701 12.54 19.14 -9.17
CA ALA A 701 12.94 20.44 -9.68
C ALA A 701 14.40 20.80 -9.35
N ALA A 702 15.14 19.93 -8.64
CA ALA A 702 16.53 20.18 -8.29
C ALA A 702 17.36 20.54 -9.54
N PRO A 703 18.14 21.63 -9.51
CA PRO A 703 18.97 22.03 -10.63
C PRO A 703 19.99 20.96 -10.99
N VAL A 704 20.16 20.72 -12.29
CA VAL A 704 21.18 19.81 -12.83
C VAL A 704 22.31 20.64 -13.43
N THR A 705 23.51 20.47 -12.88
CA THR A 705 24.73 21.10 -13.40
C THR A 705 25.46 20.11 -14.30
N VAL A 706 25.72 20.52 -15.54
CA VAL A 706 26.56 19.75 -16.47
C VAL A 706 28.03 20.02 -16.17
N LEU A 707 28.77 18.98 -15.80
CA LEU A 707 30.19 19.07 -15.44
C LEU A 707 31.09 19.05 -16.68
N GLU A 708 30.67 18.32 -17.71
CA GLU A 708 31.44 18.08 -18.93
C GLU A 708 30.61 18.45 -20.16
N PRO A 709 30.50 19.76 -20.49
CA PRO A 709 29.55 20.27 -21.47
C PRO A 709 29.81 19.83 -22.91
N GLU A 710 31.02 19.38 -23.22
CA GLU A 710 31.40 18.86 -24.54
C GLU A 710 31.34 17.32 -24.61
N HIS A 711 30.98 16.64 -23.51
CA HIS A 711 30.96 15.18 -23.49
C HIS A 711 29.88 14.66 -24.46
N LYS A 712 30.25 13.71 -25.32
CA LYS A 712 29.36 13.17 -26.37
C LYS A 712 28.03 12.65 -25.82
N LEU A 713 28.03 11.98 -24.66
CA LEU A 713 26.78 11.48 -24.04
C LEU A 713 25.76 12.58 -23.66
N LEU A 714 26.17 13.85 -23.65
CA LEU A 714 25.29 15.00 -23.42
C LEU A 714 25.01 15.80 -24.70
N ASN A 715 25.65 15.47 -25.82
CA ASN A 715 25.58 16.26 -27.06
C ASN A 715 25.28 15.45 -28.33
N TRP A 716 25.29 14.12 -28.26
CA TRP A 716 25.09 13.27 -29.42
C TRP A 716 24.35 11.97 -29.09
N PRO A 717 23.38 11.54 -29.93
CA PRO A 717 22.90 12.26 -31.12
C PRO A 717 22.01 13.48 -30.80
N ASN A 718 21.55 13.62 -29.56
CA ASN A 718 20.74 14.74 -29.09
C ASN A 718 21.55 15.68 -28.21
N ARG A 719 21.34 16.99 -28.35
CA ARG A 719 21.93 17.99 -27.45
C ARG A 719 21.06 18.16 -26.21
N ILE A 720 21.60 17.77 -25.05
CA ILE A 720 20.92 17.92 -23.76
C ILE A 720 21.10 19.35 -23.25
N THR A 721 19.98 19.98 -22.89
CA THR A 721 19.90 21.36 -22.42
C THR A 721 19.16 21.43 -21.08
N ALA A 722 18.98 22.64 -20.53
CA ALA A 722 18.18 22.84 -19.32
C ALA A 722 16.73 22.34 -19.48
N GLN A 723 16.17 22.44 -20.69
CA GLN A 723 14.80 22.05 -21.00
C GLN A 723 14.57 20.53 -20.85
N ASP A 724 15.58 19.71 -21.10
CA ASP A 724 15.51 18.25 -20.94
C ASP A 724 15.37 17.80 -19.48
N TRP A 725 15.57 18.71 -18.53
CA TRP A 725 15.39 18.47 -17.10
C TRP A 725 14.05 19.02 -16.58
N GLU A 726 13.24 19.67 -17.42
CA GLU A 726 11.92 20.17 -17.04
C GLU A 726 10.87 19.03 -16.99
N GLY A 727 9.85 19.18 -16.14
CA GLY A 727 8.75 18.22 -16.03
C GLY A 727 9.12 16.86 -15.43
N TRP A 728 10.32 16.72 -14.85
CA TRP A 728 10.76 15.50 -14.17
C TRP A 728 9.76 15.10 -13.09
N ASN A 729 9.45 13.81 -13.01
CA ASN A 729 8.48 13.27 -12.07
C ASN A 729 9.19 12.50 -10.96
N LYS A 730 8.83 12.74 -9.70
CA LYS A 730 9.41 12.07 -8.52
C LYS A 730 10.87 12.49 -8.25
N GLU A 731 11.82 11.58 -8.00
CA GLU A 731 13.22 11.93 -7.71
C GLU A 731 14.01 12.27 -8.99
N ARG A 732 15.12 13.02 -8.89
CA ARG A 732 16.11 13.13 -9.98
C ARG A 732 16.86 11.83 -10.19
N GLY A 733 17.30 11.23 -9.08
CA GLY A 733 18.08 10.00 -9.07
C GLY A 733 18.14 9.38 -7.68
N LEU A 734 18.51 8.10 -7.65
CA LEU A 734 18.59 7.27 -6.46
C LEU A 734 19.88 6.45 -6.49
N TYR A 735 20.43 6.14 -5.31
CA TYR A 735 21.61 5.27 -5.19
C TYR A 735 22.81 5.80 -5.98
N PHE A 736 23.11 7.08 -5.80
CA PHE A 736 24.27 7.72 -6.41
C PHE A 736 25.54 6.95 -6.04
N ALA A 737 26.45 6.81 -7.01
CA ALA A 737 27.78 6.32 -6.71
C ALA A 737 28.46 7.26 -5.70
N SER A 738 29.10 6.68 -4.70
CA SER A 738 29.82 7.39 -3.64
C SER A 738 31.33 7.42 -3.87
N GLN A 739 31.86 6.40 -4.54
CA GLN A 739 33.27 6.27 -4.88
C GLN A 739 33.38 5.53 -6.21
N TRP A 740 34.41 5.84 -7.00
CA TRP A 740 34.67 5.20 -8.27
C TRP A 740 36.16 5.26 -8.63
N ASP A 741 36.55 4.40 -9.56
CA ASP A 741 37.89 4.38 -10.18
C ASP A 741 38.20 5.69 -10.91
N GLU A 742 39.47 6.11 -10.94
CA GLU A 742 39.90 7.36 -11.59
C GLU A 742 39.59 7.42 -13.09
N ALA A 743 39.37 6.26 -13.73
CA ALA A 743 38.95 6.19 -15.13
C ALA A 743 37.51 6.72 -15.38
N TYR A 744 36.66 6.80 -14.35
CA TYR A 744 35.30 7.32 -14.50
C TYR A 744 35.26 8.83 -14.34
N GLN A 745 34.71 9.48 -15.36
CA GLN A 745 34.41 10.90 -15.36
C GLN A 745 32.95 11.12 -14.93
N PRO A 746 32.69 11.92 -13.88
CA PRO A 746 31.34 12.35 -13.54
C PRO A 746 30.87 13.42 -14.52
N LEU A 747 29.66 13.27 -15.06
CA LEU A 747 29.13 14.16 -16.09
C LEU A 747 28.11 15.17 -15.56
N LEU A 748 27.46 14.87 -14.44
CA LEU A 748 26.38 15.67 -13.86
C LEU A 748 26.60 15.88 -12.36
N SER A 749 26.13 17.01 -11.87
CA SER A 749 26.06 17.33 -10.44
C SER A 749 24.67 17.86 -10.08
N MET A 750 24.11 17.40 -8.96
CA MET A 750 22.79 17.82 -8.45
C MET A 750 22.68 17.58 -6.95
N HIS A 751 21.78 18.31 -6.28
CA HIS A 751 21.51 18.13 -4.86
C HIS A 751 20.09 18.60 -4.51
N ASP A 752 19.55 18.08 -3.41
CA ASP A 752 18.38 18.68 -2.78
C ASP A 752 18.77 20.01 -2.11
N ALA A 753 17.79 20.86 -1.82
CA ALA A 753 18.04 22.13 -1.14
C ALA A 753 18.79 21.90 0.19
N ASN A 754 19.79 22.73 0.47
CA ASN A 754 20.64 22.68 1.67
C ASN A 754 21.53 21.42 1.81
N GLU A 755 21.65 20.59 0.78
CA GLU A 755 22.59 19.46 0.74
C GLU A 755 23.84 19.74 -0.11
N GLN A 756 24.87 18.91 0.05
CA GLN A 756 26.07 18.99 -0.79
C GLN A 756 25.80 18.44 -2.19
N PRO A 757 26.37 19.05 -3.25
CA PRO A 757 26.30 18.52 -4.62
C PRO A 757 26.79 17.07 -4.72
N LEU A 758 25.95 16.19 -5.27
CA LEU A 758 26.29 14.81 -5.60
C LEU A 758 26.67 14.71 -7.08
N THR A 759 27.82 14.10 -7.37
CA THR A 759 28.36 13.96 -8.74
C THR A 759 28.31 12.53 -9.29
N GLY A 760 27.93 11.56 -8.47
CA GLY A 760 27.82 10.14 -8.83
C GLY A 760 26.57 9.76 -9.62
N ALA A 761 25.86 10.72 -10.22
CA ALA A 761 24.58 10.49 -10.90
C ALA A 761 24.75 9.85 -12.28
N LEU A 762 25.81 10.23 -12.99
CA LEU A 762 26.13 9.78 -14.33
C LEU A 762 27.64 9.73 -14.47
N LEU A 763 28.18 8.52 -14.44
CA LEU A 763 29.61 8.23 -14.55
C LEU A 763 29.89 7.54 -15.88
N SER A 764 30.93 7.94 -16.60
CA SER A 764 31.35 7.25 -17.81
C SER A 764 32.86 7.09 -17.88
N ALA A 765 33.32 5.90 -18.28
CA ALA A 765 34.73 5.57 -18.47
C ALA A 765 34.95 4.89 -19.82
N ARG A 766 36.03 5.26 -20.51
CA ARG A 766 36.59 4.44 -21.59
C ARG A 766 37.43 3.33 -20.96
N ILE A 767 37.15 2.08 -21.33
CA ILE A 767 37.79 0.90 -20.75
C ILE A 767 38.16 -0.05 -21.88
N GLY A 768 39.47 -0.25 -22.08
CA GLY A 768 39.97 -0.95 -23.26
C GLY A 768 39.56 -0.20 -24.54
N LYS A 769 38.89 -0.89 -25.46
CA LYS A 769 38.36 -0.31 -26.70
C LYS A 769 36.94 0.21 -26.58
N GLY A 770 36.23 -0.15 -25.51
CA GLY A 770 34.81 0.20 -25.31
C GLY A 770 34.60 1.17 -24.17
N ARG A 771 33.37 1.17 -23.66
CA ARG A 771 32.90 2.12 -22.64
C ARG A 771 32.01 1.44 -21.62
N HIS A 772 32.10 1.90 -20.37
CA HIS A 772 31.08 1.65 -19.37
C HIS A 772 30.49 2.97 -18.89
N THR A 773 29.17 3.04 -18.85
CA THR A 773 28.42 4.18 -18.32
C THR A 773 27.47 3.70 -17.23
N HIS A 774 27.57 4.27 -16.03
CA HIS A 774 26.68 3.99 -14.91
C HIS A 774 25.79 5.21 -14.65
N THR A 775 24.49 5.01 -14.50
CA THR A 775 23.54 6.08 -14.21
C THR A 775 22.65 5.76 -13.01
N SER A 776 22.57 6.72 -12.10
CA SER A 776 21.70 6.74 -10.93
C SER A 776 20.42 7.55 -11.15
N LEU A 777 20.25 8.13 -12.33
CA LEU A 777 19.02 8.84 -12.71
C LEU A 777 17.85 7.86 -12.83
N VAL A 778 16.65 8.28 -12.41
CA VAL A 778 15.42 7.47 -12.52
C VAL A 778 14.85 7.48 -13.94
N LEU A 779 15.69 7.26 -14.97
CA LEU A 779 15.31 7.36 -16.37
C LEU A 779 14.16 6.44 -16.76
N HIS A 780 14.14 5.21 -16.24
CA HIS A 780 13.06 4.26 -16.46
C HIS A 780 11.69 4.85 -16.06
N HIS A 781 11.60 5.48 -14.89
CA HIS A 781 10.38 6.13 -14.39
C HIS A 781 10.03 7.37 -15.22
N GLN A 782 11.03 8.16 -15.62
CA GLN A 782 10.78 9.31 -16.48
C GLN A 782 10.23 8.91 -17.85
N MET A 783 10.71 7.82 -18.42
CA MET A 783 10.19 7.28 -19.67
C MET A 783 8.76 6.75 -19.51
N ASP A 784 8.46 6.07 -18.38
CA ASP A 784 7.08 5.66 -18.03
C ASP A 784 6.13 6.88 -17.87
N LYS A 785 6.68 8.04 -17.48
CA LYS A 785 5.97 9.33 -17.37
C LYS A 785 6.05 10.20 -18.62
N LEU A 786 6.62 9.68 -19.71
CA LEU A 786 6.72 10.35 -21.01
C LEU A 786 7.46 11.71 -20.95
N VAL A 787 8.47 11.83 -20.08
CA VAL A 787 9.31 13.04 -19.98
C VAL A 787 10.33 13.06 -21.12
N ALA A 788 10.17 14.01 -22.05
CA ALA A 788 10.93 14.08 -23.30
C ALA A 788 12.45 13.98 -23.12
N GLY A 789 13.03 14.73 -22.18
CA GLY A 789 14.48 14.75 -21.97
C GLY A 789 15.07 13.39 -21.53
N ALA A 790 14.28 12.51 -20.90
CA ALA A 790 14.72 11.17 -20.57
C ALA A 790 14.89 10.29 -21.82
N PHE A 791 14.04 10.46 -22.84
CA PHE A 791 14.18 9.78 -24.13
C PHE A 791 15.42 10.28 -24.89
N CYS A 792 15.63 11.60 -24.92
CA CYS A 792 16.83 12.20 -25.52
C CYS A 792 18.11 11.68 -24.86
N LEU A 793 18.17 11.71 -23.53
CA LEU A 793 19.33 11.24 -22.78
C LEU A 793 19.54 9.73 -22.95
N MET A 794 18.48 8.93 -22.88
CA MET A 794 18.60 7.48 -23.09
C MET A 794 19.12 7.15 -24.50
N ALA A 795 18.65 7.84 -25.54
CA ALA A 795 19.18 7.68 -26.90
C ALA A 795 20.68 8.00 -26.98
N ASN A 796 21.15 9.03 -26.28
CA ASN A 796 22.57 9.33 -26.16
C ASN A 796 23.34 8.23 -25.41
N LEU A 797 22.79 7.73 -24.30
CA LEU A 797 23.43 6.71 -23.47
C LEU A 797 23.63 5.39 -24.21
N VAL A 798 22.72 5.01 -25.11
CA VAL A 798 22.86 3.75 -25.89
C VAL A 798 23.64 3.90 -27.19
N SER A 799 24.05 5.12 -27.55
CA SER A 799 24.68 5.42 -28.84
C SER A 799 26.11 4.88 -28.98
N GLY A 800 26.87 4.83 -27.89
CA GLY A 800 28.13 4.07 -27.79
C GLY A 800 29.28 4.44 -28.71
N GLU A 801 29.25 5.58 -29.41
CA GLU A 801 30.30 5.89 -30.38
C GLU A 801 31.71 5.98 -29.76
N ALA A 802 32.59 5.16 -30.33
CA ALA A 802 34.02 5.39 -30.44
C ALA A 802 34.29 6.64 -31.29
N GLU A 803 35.39 7.34 -31.01
CA GLU A 803 35.91 8.38 -31.89
C GLU A 803 36.52 7.81 -33.16
#